data_AF-A0A8T4XXH4-F1
#
_entry.id   AF-A0A8T4XXH4-F1
#
_cell.length_a   1.000
_cell.length_b   1.000
_cell.length_c   1.000
_cell.angle_alpha   90.00
_cell.angle_beta   90.00
_cell.angle_gamma   90.00
#
_symmetry.space_group_name_H-M   'P 1'
#
loop_
_entity.id
_entity.type
_entity.pdbx_description
1 polymer ?
#
loop_
_entity_poly.entity_id
_entity_poly.type
_entity_poly.pdbx_seq_one_letter_code
_entity_poly.pdbx_strand_id
1 'polypeptide(L)'
;MIGFYDIKFEKAYPVLKSYIVPYREDGVFFDCRELTDDDVEAYKRVLVGLKKFIVEIFKLTEGLDLESSEVEKIELIGDLISLFFRLPLLKEIIPSTMLSPLKVYLYYRLFHRMYMPTDSIEFIENAYRNLQRLQKTDLFKMLLEEGLSNDIEKAWFTIPADTRPGFNSSGLIPHLLLTSAFSWALAVDRGFNRREVAVLRLASLLHDIGKPFDYRRHPEASKYIAEVLLRDLIPMDEMDEICKIIVYHHLPKYSDRYVDVLREADRTASTIDRVKNLVEKYIGKDIENYSANLGLNYEDAFGVGRDSWEFWSRIVEENRKSLEELSRKFVREIRKETENFTRPIKIPREEVIACKKVLICIYDVANIQGLIGRSQEIKITIAASQLIDGIVMAYIPLQIQREICEKANVWYPYESFIYTAGGLGEFLLPSNIVHGDIEGIVGKINKAISKYGTSIRFAHSETYDDMYTMLKELFRKLSNRKYSIELEPKTVQRHVVKDGSVVLCNTCYMDTPTRSIETIEGLKEVCNTCCQLYKLGDEISFKERYESSIVLNGKERELKKLYGDRSWDEMSKYVIELISGHSEVEIDALKTGEVERRNVAVMKLDGNLMGPFMGTSISFTDVYERSARIDLALKKSIFKALERIYDSISTMTDDAEAAKQCAALLWGILYAGGDDSLIVLPSWLAPSFSWIVGNEFRLNLGGVRGLGIGIAVGGAKANIWGLISAADELKGEAKKYTRGDSSCSSIMFDVAEETTLTDSLVKARLNYLRGEKLTVQPLVLNHKYDAFKEYVKLLFDVQEYDELLKLSYLLSRYDREELLSESCKKRGLIESLKRNQKKAKDIRSTIQEVIQIANKMVKVNGSSKEYAAVRWFISTLYAHRQKARFKGRDKEDVYKTIINIGPKRTIDDFVKDNVSRSDNASYLDADRLIKILGGGVL
;
A
#
# COMPACT_ATOMS: atom_id res chain seq x y z
N MET A 1 -15.31 -8.20 39.34
CA MET A 1 -15.37 -7.39 38.11
C MET A 1 -14.12 -6.53 38.10
N ILE A 2 -13.14 -6.88 37.29
CA ILE A 2 -11.88 -6.15 37.09
C ILE A 2 -11.75 -6.06 35.58
N GLY A 3 -11.69 -4.86 35.00
CA GLY A 3 -11.67 -4.64 33.57
C GLY A 3 -10.79 -3.45 33.17
N PHE A 4 -10.44 -3.36 31.88
CA PHE A 4 -9.53 -2.32 31.38
C PHE A 4 -10.02 -0.88 31.63
N TYR A 5 -11.33 -0.69 31.86
CA TYR A 5 -11.91 0.61 32.18
C TYR A 5 -11.65 1.09 33.62
N ASP A 6 -11.16 0.20 34.49
CA ASP A 6 -10.82 0.55 35.89
C ASP A 6 -9.45 1.24 35.99
N ILE A 7 -8.65 1.25 34.91
CA ILE A 7 -7.33 1.89 34.86
C ILE A 7 -7.50 3.39 34.63
N LYS A 8 -7.01 4.19 35.57
CA LYS A 8 -7.00 5.66 35.47
C LYS A 8 -5.84 6.13 34.58
N PHE A 9 -6.12 7.16 33.78
CA PHE A 9 -5.10 7.88 33.05
C PHE A 9 -4.50 8.97 33.93
N GLU A 10 -3.19 8.93 34.17
CA GLU A 10 -2.45 9.93 34.93
C GLU A 10 -1.29 10.49 34.07
N LYS A 11 -1.33 11.79 33.77
CA LYS A 11 -0.27 12.50 33.05
C LYS A 11 0.45 13.50 33.95
N ALA A 12 1.75 13.32 34.13
CA ALA A 12 2.60 14.26 34.88
C ALA A 12 2.90 15.53 34.05
N TYR A 13 3.08 15.39 32.74
CA TYR A 13 3.28 16.47 31.78
C TYR A 13 2.77 16.05 30.38
N PRO A 14 2.71 16.96 29.38
CA PRO A 14 2.26 16.64 28.02
C PRO A 14 3.07 15.50 27.39
N VAL A 15 2.38 14.44 26.95
CA VAL A 15 3.01 13.34 26.22
C VAL A 15 2.86 13.62 24.73
N LEU A 16 3.98 13.70 24.01
CA LEU A 16 4.01 14.05 22.60
C LEU A 16 4.53 12.88 21.77
N LYS A 17 3.92 12.62 20.61
CA LYS A 17 4.47 11.75 19.56
C LYS A 17 5.05 12.61 18.44
N SER A 18 6.31 12.38 18.11
CA SER A 18 7.02 13.04 17.01
C SER A 18 6.94 12.20 15.74
N TYR A 19 6.82 12.87 14.59
CA TYR A 19 6.67 12.20 13.30
C TYR A 19 7.81 12.54 12.35
N ILE A 20 8.65 11.56 12.07
CA ILE A 20 9.73 11.68 11.07
C ILE A 20 9.10 12.03 9.71
N VAL A 21 8.12 11.24 9.28
CA VAL A 21 7.25 11.56 8.15
C VAL A 21 5.99 12.24 8.69
N PRO A 22 5.62 13.47 8.27
CA PRO A 22 4.46 14.18 8.85
C PRO A 22 3.20 13.32 8.86
N TYR A 23 2.46 13.30 9.98
CA TYR A 23 1.24 12.52 10.12
C TYR A 23 0.01 13.35 9.73
N ARG A 24 -0.99 12.74 9.09
CA ARG A 24 -2.23 13.41 8.69
C ARG A 24 -3.37 12.89 9.55
N GLU A 25 -4.06 13.80 10.24
CA GLU A 25 -5.29 13.53 10.99
C GLU A 25 -6.27 14.68 10.71
N ASP A 26 -7.52 14.37 10.39
CA ASP A 26 -8.58 15.35 10.11
C ASP A 26 -8.20 16.46 9.11
N GLY A 27 -7.38 16.12 8.11
CA GLY A 27 -6.92 17.05 7.08
C GLY A 27 -5.75 17.94 7.49
N VAL A 28 -5.25 17.83 8.73
CA VAL A 28 -4.13 18.61 9.27
C VAL A 28 -2.87 17.75 9.32
N PHE A 29 -1.72 18.37 9.03
CA PHE A 29 -0.40 17.75 9.13
C PHE A 29 0.28 18.05 10.46
N PHE A 30 0.75 17.00 11.12
CA PHE A 30 1.45 17.08 12.39
C PHE A 30 2.89 16.63 12.24
N ASP A 31 3.82 17.50 12.64
CA ASP A 31 5.22 17.15 12.93
C ASP A 31 5.33 16.50 14.32
N CYS A 32 4.45 16.92 15.22
CA CYS A 32 4.36 16.50 16.61
C CYS A 32 2.91 16.63 17.05
N ARG A 33 2.40 15.68 17.82
CA ARG A 33 1.01 15.64 18.31
C ARG A 33 0.97 15.22 19.78
N GLU A 34 0.20 15.92 20.60
CA GLU A 34 -0.04 15.55 22.01
C GLU A 34 -1.02 14.37 22.07
N LEU A 35 -0.74 13.42 22.96
CA LEU A 35 -1.64 12.32 23.29
C LEU A 35 -2.85 12.86 24.06
N THR A 36 -4.04 12.59 23.57
CA THR A 36 -5.32 13.06 24.14
C THR A 36 -6.01 11.96 24.94
N ASP A 37 -7.01 12.34 25.74
CA ASP A 37 -7.80 11.36 26.50
C ASP A 37 -8.58 10.42 25.55
N ASP A 38 -9.01 10.92 24.38
CA ASP A 38 -9.65 10.11 23.32
C ASP A 38 -8.71 9.04 22.75
N ASP A 39 -7.40 9.30 22.72
CA ASP A 39 -6.41 8.31 22.29
C ASP A 39 -6.29 7.18 23.32
N VAL A 40 -6.35 7.52 24.61
CA VAL A 40 -6.32 6.54 25.71
C VAL A 40 -7.61 5.71 25.72
N GLU A 41 -8.77 6.32 25.49
CA GLU A 41 -10.03 5.59 25.34
C GLU A 41 -10.05 4.69 24.10
N ALA A 42 -9.46 5.12 22.98
CA ALA A 42 -9.23 4.25 21.83
C ALA A 42 -8.33 3.08 22.20
N TYR A 43 -7.24 3.32 22.94
CA TYR A 43 -6.35 2.26 23.40
C TYR A 43 -7.05 1.26 24.33
N LYS A 44 -7.97 1.70 25.21
CA LYS A 44 -8.80 0.77 26.01
C LYS A 44 -9.66 -0.13 25.12
N ARG A 45 -10.27 0.41 24.06
CA ARG A 45 -11.03 -0.40 23.09
C ARG A 45 -10.13 -1.38 22.36
N VAL A 46 -8.90 -1.01 22.03
CA VAL A 46 -7.88 -1.91 21.47
C VAL A 46 -7.59 -3.08 22.42
N LEU A 47 -7.38 -2.83 23.72
CA LEU A 47 -7.13 -3.89 24.71
C LEU A 47 -8.35 -4.82 24.90
N VAL A 48 -9.56 -4.27 24.91
CA VAL A 48 -10.81 -5.06 24.92
C VAL A 48 -10.88 -5.93 23.67
N GLY A 49 -10.61 -5.36 22.50
CA GLY A 49 -10.57 -6.06 21.22
C GLY A 49 -9.52 -7.17 21.20
N LEU A 50 -8.33 -6.94 21.76
CA LEU A 50 -7.27 -7.94 21.87
C LEU A 50 -7.68 -9.12 22.75
N LYS A 51 -8.25 -8.86 23.93
CA LYS A 51 -8.76 -9.93 24.81
C LYS A 51 -9.84 -10.74 24.11
N LYS A 52 -10.79 -10.06 23.46
CA LYS A 52 -11.86 -10.71 22.69
C LYS A 52 -11.29 -11.55 21.55
N PHE A 53 -10.30 -11.04 20.80
CA PHE A 53 -9.62 -11.75 19.72
C PHE A 53 -9.03 -13.08 20.20
N ILE A 54 -8.27 -13.04 21.29
CA ILE A 54 -7.61 -14.22 21.84
C ILE A 54 -8.66 -15.23 22.33
N VAL A 55 -9.67 -14.78 23.07
CA VAL A 55 -10.74 -15.65 23.59
C VAL A 55 -11.54 -16.32 22.46
N GLU A 56 -11.92 -15.57 21.42
CA GLU A 56 -12.67 -16.15 20.29
C GLU A 56 -11.83 -17.17 19.51
N ILE A 57 -10.52 -16.97 19.40
CA ILE A 57 -9.63 -17.98 18.83
C ILE A 57 -9.59 -19.24 19.68
N PHE A 58 -9.47 -19.11 21.00
CA PHE A 58 -9.47 -20.28 21.88
C PHE A 58 -10.77 -21.07 21.80
N LYS A 59 -11.93 -20.39 21.72
CA LYS A 59 -13.23 -21.05 21.47
C LYS A 59 -13.29 -21.78 20.13
N LEU A 60 -12.74 -21.20 19.06
CA LEU A 60 -12.70 -21.85 17.75
C LEU A 60 -11.79 -23.08 17.73
N THR A 61 -10.84 -23.13 18.66
CA THR A 61 -9.93 -24.26 18.85
C THR A 61 -10.45 -25.32 19.84
N GLU A 62 -11.47 -25.01 20.66
CA GLU A 62 -12.11 -25.97 21.58
C GLU A 62 -12.82 -27.08 20.77
N GLY A 63 -12.24 -28.29 20.78
CA GLY A 63 -12.79 -29.47 20.08
C GLY A 63 -12.06 -29.88 18.81
N LEU A 64 -11.08 -29.10 18.35
CA LEU A 64 -9.98 -29.66 17.56
C LEU A 64 -9.11 -30.47 18.53
N ASP A 65 -8.47 -31.56 18.10
CA ASP A 65 -7.45 -32.30 18.86
C ASP A 65 -6.21 -31.41 19.12
N LEU A 66 -6.42 -30.31 19.83
CA LEU A 66 -5.45 -29.38 20.36
C LEU A 66 -5.28 -29.75 21.83
N GLU A 67 -4.91 -31.01 22.07
CA GLU A 67 -4.09 -31.37 23.22
C GLU A 67 -2.77 -30.59 23.10
N SER A 68 -2.85 -29.30 23.36
CA SER A 68 -1.73 -28.37 23.35
C SER A 68 -1.07 -28.48 24.71
N SER A 69 0.24 -28.71 24.73
CA SER A 69 0.99 -28.49 25.95
C SER A 69 0.78 -27.03 26.38
N GLU A 70 0.76 -26.74 27.69
CA GLU A 70 0.56 -25.37 28.19
C GLU A 70 1.54 -24.36 27.56
N VAL A 71 2.74 -24.82 27.20
CA VAL A 71 3.75 -24.03 26.48
C VAL A 71 3.28 -23.59 25.10
N GLU A 72 2.62 -24.46 24.32
CA GLU A 72 2.10 -24.13 23.00
C GLU A 72 0.97 -23.09 23.07
N LYS A 73 0.18 -23.09 24.16
CA LYS A 73 -0.85 -22.07 24.40
C LYS A 73 -0.21 -20.70 24.61
N ILE A 74 0.85 -20.63 25.43
CA ILE A 74 1.60 -19.38 25.68
C ILE A 74 2.24 -18.89 24.36
N GLU A 75 2.84 -19.78 23.58
CA GLU A 75 3.42 -19.46 22.26
C GLU A 75 2.37 -18.93 21.28
N LEU A 76 1.18 -19.54 21.27
CA LEU A 76 0.05 -19.09 20.45
C LEU A 76 -0.42 -17.69 20.88
N ILE A 77 -0.62 -17.44 22.18
CA ILE A 77 -1.01 -16.12 22.69
C ILE A 77 -0.03 -15.04 22.22
N GLY A 78 1.28 -15.29 22.29
CA GLY A 78 2.30 -14.36 21.78
C GLY A 78 2.14 -14.06 20.29
N ASP A 79 1.90 -15.08 19.45
CA ASP A 79 1.65 -14.87 18.02
C ASP A 79 0.36 -14.09 17.78
N LEU A 80 -0.70 -14.37 18.54
CA LEU A 80 -1.98 -13.67 18.42
C LEU A 80 -1.87 -12.19 18.77
N ILE A 81 -1.09 -11.84 19.81
CA ILE A 81 -0.81 -10.43 20.14
C ILE A 81 -0.09 -9.74 18.97
N SER A 82 0.95 -10.36 18.42
CA SER A 82 1.68 -9.79 17.29
C SER A 82 0.81 -9.61 16.04
N LEU A 83 0.02 -10.65 15.69
CA LEU A 83 -0.88 -10.61 14.54
C LEU A 83 -2.00 -9.58 14.73
N PHE A 84 -2.58 -9.47 15.92
CA PHE A 84 -3.65 -8.53 16.21
C PHE A 84 -3.26 -7.09 15.89
N PHE A 85 -2.04 -6.70 16.25
CA PHE A 85 -1.55 -5.34 15.96
C PHE A 85 -1.12 -5.15 14.50
N ARG A 86 -0.71 -6.20 13.78
CA ARG A 86 -0.23 -6.12 12.39
C ARG A 86 -1.33 -6.25 11.34
N LEU A 87 -2.36 -7.06 11.60
CA LEU A 87 -3.45 -7.35 10.66
C LEU A 87 -4.15 -6.08 10.14
N PRO A 88 -4.53 -5.10 10.97
CA PRO A 88 -5.18 -3.87 10.52
C PRO A 88 -4.33 -2.98 9.61
N LEU A 89 -3.00 -3.13 9.64
CA LEU A 89 -2.08 -2.36 8.82
C LEU A 89 -2.05 -2.84 7.35
N LEU A 90 -2.65 -4.01 7.06
CA LEU A 90 -2.77 -4.56 5.72
C LEU A 90 -4.24 -4.55 5.28
N LYS A 91 -4.69 -3.40 4.77
CA LYS A 91 -6.10 -3.24 4.37
C LYS A 91 -6.40 -4.05 3.09
N GLU A 92 -7.38 -4.94 3.20
CA GLU A 92 -7.92 -5.71 2.08
C GLU A 92 -8.90 -4.85 1.29
N ILE A 93 -8.77 -4.82 -0.05
CA ILE A 93 -9.68 -4.04 -0.91
C ILE A 93 -11.03 -4.75 -1.05
N ILE A 94 -11.01 -6.08 -1.15
CA ILE A 94 -12.21 -6.92 -1.23
C ILE A 94 -12.07 -8.04 -0.19
N PRO A 95 -12.33 -7.75 1.10
CA PRO A 95 -12.10 -8.72 2.18
C PRO A 95 -12.86 -10.05 2.04
N SER A 96 -13.98 -10.03 1.29
CA SER A 96 -14.81 -11.21 1.02
C SER A 96 -14.20 -12.21 0.05
N THR A 97 -13.21 -11.80 -0.76
CA THR A 97 -12.60 -12.67 -1.80
C THR A 97 -11.08 -12.66 -1.81
N MET A 98 -10.44 -11.61 -1.31
CA MET A 98 -8.99 -11.48 -1.27
C MET A 98 -8.52 -11.43 0.18
N LEU A 99 -8.08 -12.58 0.70
CA LEU A 99 -7.46 -12.68 2.02
C LEU A 99 -6.13 -11.94 2.06
N SER A 100 -5.90 -11.20 3.14
CA SER A 100 -4.56 -10.75 3.49
C SER A 100 -3.65 -11.96 3.78
N PRO A 101 -2.37 -11.90 3.40
CA PRO A 101 -1.40 -12.93 3.72
C PRO A 101 -1.34 -13.28 5.21
N LEU A 102 -1.53 -12.30 6.10
CA LEU A 102 -1.53 -12.54 7.55
C LEU A 102 -2.75 -13.35 8.02
N LYS A 103 -3.89 -13.27 7.34
CA LYS A 103 -5.03 -14.17 7.61
C LYS A 103 -4.73 -15.60 7.13
N VAL A 104 -3.99 -15.75 6.03
CA VAL A 104 -3.49 -17.06 5.59
C VAL A 104 -2.50 -17.63 6.60
N TYR A 105 -1.58 -16.81 7.11
CA TYR A 105 -0.69 -17.18 8.21
C TYR A 105 -1.49 -17.64 9.44
N LEU A 106 -2.46 -16.84 9.88
CA LEU A 106 -3.30 -17.14 11.03
C LEU A 106 -4.03 -18.47 10.85
N TYR A 107 -4.62 -18.71 9.67
CA TYR A 107 -5.25 -19.99 9.35
C TYR A 107 -4.28 -21.16 9.61
N TYR A 108 -3.11 -21.15 8.98
CA TYR A 108 -2.16 -22.25 9.19
C TYR A 108 -1.59 -22.32 10.61
N ARG A 109 -1.50 -21.20 11.32
CA ARG A 109 -1.05 -21.19 12.71
C ARG A 109 -2.06 -21.86 13.66
N LEU A 110 -3.36 -21.68 13.40
CA LEU A 110 -4.44 -22.25 14.19
C LEU A 110 -4.69 -23.72 13.85
N PHE A 111 -4.66 -24.05 12.56
CA PHE A 111 -4.93 -25.41 12.07
C PHE A 111 -3.65 -26.19 11.78
N HIS A 112 -2.51 -25.80 12.36
CA HIS A 112 -1.14 -26.29 12.11
C HIS A 112 -0.96 -27.83 12.19
N ARG A 113 -1.87 -28.56 12.84
CA ARG A 113 -1.86 -30.04 12.83
C ARG A 113 -2.39 -30.64 11.52
N MET A 114 -3.02 -29.85 10.66
CA MET A 114 -3.31 -30.21 9.29
C MET A 114 -2.03 -30.08 8.47
N TYR A 115 -1.71 -31.11 7.69
CA TYR A 115 -0.62 -31.14 6.71
C TYR A 115 -0.41 -29.76 6.06
N MET A 116 0.74 -29.12 6.33
CA MET A 116 1.14 -27.90 5.64
C MET A 116 1.84 -28.30 4.35
N PRO A 117 1.30 -27.90 3.18
CA PRO A 117 1.91 -28.25 1.91
C PRO A 117 3.34 -27.71 1.78
N THR A 118 4.22 -28.54 1.23
CA THR A 118 5.55 -28.08 0.81
C THR A 118 5.46 -27.23 -0.45
N ASP A 119 4.43 -27.41 -1.28
CA ASP A 119 4.13 -26.62 -2.46
C ASP A 119 3.49 -25.28 -2.07
N SER A 120 4.09 -24.16 -2.46
CA SER A 120 3.59 -22.83 -2.07
C SER A 120 2.26 -22.46 -2.71
N ILE A 121 1.92 -23.01 -3.89
CA ILE A 121 0.61 -22.77 -4.50
C ILE A 121 -0.46 -23.54 -3.74
N GLU A 122 -0.22 -24.84 -3.50
CA GLU A 122 -1.12 -25.69 -2.72
C GLU A 122 -1.34 -25.13 -1.31
N PHE A 123 -0.30 -24.56 -0.70
CA PHE A 123 -0.38 -23.86 0.58
C PHE A 123 -1.43 -22.73 0.54
N ILE A 124 -1.36 -21.84 -0.46
CA ILE A 124 -2.33 -20.75 -0.59
C ILE A 124 -3.71 -21.27 -0.98
N GLU A 125 -3.79 -22.18 -1.95
CA GLU A 125 -5.05 -22.78 -2.43
C GLU A 125 -5.85 -23.43 -1.29
N ASN A 126 -5.18 -24.18 -0.41
CA ASN A 126 -5.83 -24.81 0.74
C ASN A 126 -6.39 -23.79 1.73
N ALA A 127 -5.75 -22.63 1.93
CA ALA A 127 -6.29 -21.57 2.77
C ALA A 127 -7.56 -20.96 2.16
N TYR A 128 -7.56 -20.68 0.85
CA TYR A 128 -8.73 -20.15 0.15
C TYR A 128 -9.91 -21.13 0.13
N ARG A 129 -9.68 -22.43 -0.11
CA ARG A 129 -10.76 -23.45 -0.06
C ARG A 129 -11.42 -23.54 1.32
N ASN A 130 -10.70 -23.23 2.39
CA ASN A 130 -11.23 -23.24 3.75
C ASN A 130 -11.72 -21.86 4.23
N LEU A 131 -11.60 -20.82 3.39
CA LEU A 131 -11.96 -19.44 3.72
C LEU A 131 -13.45 -19.29 4.10
N GLN A 132 -14.36 -19.95 3.38
CA GLN A 132 -15.79 -19.86 3.68
C GLN A 132 -16.14 -20.35 5.10
N ARG A 133 -15.33 -21.24 5.69
CA ARG A 133 -15.49 -21.67 7.08
C ARG A 133 -15.09 -20.57 8.04
N LEU A 134 -13.97 -19.89 7.77
CA LEU A 134 -13.49 -18.77 8.56
C LEU A 134 -14.43 -17.57 8.48
N GLN A 135 -14.94 -17.22 7.30
CA GLN A 135 -15.82 -16.07 7.09
C GLN A 135 -17.09 -16.09 7.94
N LYS A 136 -17.56 -17.29 8.30
CA LYS A 136 -18.77 -17.47 9.13
C LYS A 136 -18.51 -17.29 10.62
N THR A 137 -17.25 -17.21 11.05
CA THR A 137 -16.87 -17.06 12.45
C THR A 137 -17.00 -15.61 12.92
N ASP A 138 -17.31 -15.42 14.20
CA ASP A 138 -17.32 -14.08 14.81
C ASP A 138 -15.91 -13.46 14.87
N LEU A 139 -14.86 -14.29 14.87
CA LEU A 139 -13.47 -13.87 14.70
C LEU A 139 -13.28 -13.10 13.39
N PHE A 140 -13.75 -13.65 12.27
CA PHE A 140 -13.57 -13.01 10.97
C PHE A 140 -14.35 -11.70 10.88
N LYS A 141 -15.58 -11.64 11.42
CA LYS A 141 -16.34 -10.38 11.51
C LYS A 141 -15.58 -9.32 12.31
N MET A 142 -14.96 -9.70 13.42
CA MET A 142 -14.17 -8.78 14.24
C MET A 142 -12.92 -8.29 13.50
N LEU A 143 -12.25 -9.14 12.72
CA LEU A 143 -11.12 -8.75 11.87
C LEU A 143 -11.52 -7.82 10.71
N LEU A 144 -12.81 -7.72 10.40
CA LEU A 144 -13.36 -6.79 9.40
C LEU A 144 -13.98 -5.54 10.03
N GLU A 145 -14.01 -5.43 11.36
CA GLU A 145 -14.62 -4.31 12.05
C GLU A 145 -13.79 -3.04 11.86
N GLU A 146 -14.34 -2.10 11.08
CA GLU A 146 -13.64 -0.86 10.71
C GLU A 146 -13.30 0.01 11.94
N GLY A 147 -14.19 0.07 12.93
CA GLY A 147 -13.95 0.81 14.17
C GLY A 147 -12.71 0.31 14.92
N LEU A 148 -12.63 -1.00 15.16
CA LEU A 148 -11.48 -1.63 15.81
C LEU A 148 -10.20 -1.49 14.97
N SER A 149 -10.28 -1.67 13.65
CA SER A 149 -9.16 -1.48 12.72
C SER A 149 -8.57 -0.07 12.82
N ASN A 150 -9.44 0.96 12.82
CA ASN A 150 -9.04 2.36 12.94
C ASN A 150 -8.47 2.68 14.34
N ASP A 151 -9.03 2.13 15.42
CA ASP A 151 -8.50 2.30 16.77
C ASP A 151 -7.08 1.68 16.91
N ILE A 152 -6.84 0.50 16.32
CA ILE A 152 -5.51 -0.15 16.31
C ILE A 152 -4.53 0.68 15.48
N GLU A 153 -4.93 1.13 14.29
CA GLU A 153 -4.11 2.02 13.45
C GLU A 153 -3.72 3.28 14.22
N LYS A 154 -4.70 3.92 14.89
CA LYS A 154 -4.47 5.11 15.71
C LYS A 154 -3.46 4.83 16.83
N ALA A 155 -3.67 3.77 17.60
CA ALA A 155 -2.76 3.38 18.69
C ALA A 155 -1.32 3.14 18.19
N TRP A 156 -1.15 2.59 16.98
CA TRP A 156 0.16 2.38 16.38
C TRP A 156 0.90 3.69 16.10
N PHE A 157 0.20 4.71 15.60
CA PHE A 157 0.83 5.95 15.17
C PHE A 157 0.79 7.08 16.20
N THR A 158 -0.04 7.04 17.24
CA THR A 158 -0.17 8.17 18.19
C THR A 158 0.50 7.94 19.54
N ILE A 159 0.78 6.70 19.92
CA ILE A 159 1.31 6.36 21.24
C ILE A 159 2.83 6.19 21.17
N PRO A 160 3.62 7.10 21.78
CA PRO A 160 5.07 6.97 21.77
C PRO A 160 5.57 5.94 22.79
N ALA A 161 6.74 5.36 22.54
CA ALA A 161 7.42 4.48 23.50
C ALA A 161 8.15 5.27 24.61
N ASP A 162 8.47 6.54 24.34
CA ASP A 162 9.22 7.44 25.22
C ASP A 162 8.58 8.84 25.18
N THR A 163 8.65 9.59 26.28
CA THR A 163 8.00 10.91 26.37
C THR A 163 8.97 12.05 26.05
N ARG A 164 10.27 11.77 25.94
CA ARG A 164 11.32 12.79 25.81
C ARG A 164 11.48 13.25 24.36
N PRO A 165 11.80 14.53 24.10
CA PRO A 165 11.98 15.05 22.75
C PRO A 165 13.06 14.29 21.98
N GLY A 166 12.74 13.94 20.73
CA GLY A 166 13.60 13.11 19.88
C GLY A 166 13.35 11.62 20.06
N PHE A 167 13.36 11.12 21.30
CA PHE A 167 13.08 9.70 21.60
C PHE A 167 11.61 9.33 21.42
N ASN A 168 10.73 10.31 21.56
CA ASN A 168 9.30 10.20 21.30
C ASN A 168 8.94 10.09 19.81
N SER A 169 9.91 9.94 18.90
CA SER A 169 9.63 9.51 17.52
C SER A 169 9.35 8.00 17.43
N SER A 170 9.74 7.21 18.43
CA SER A 170 9.51 5.78 18.46
C SER A 170 8.12 5.43 18.99
N GLY A 171 7.42 4.51 18.36
CA GLY A 171 6.07 4.06 18.71
C GLY A 171 6.08 2.90 19.71
N LEU A 172 5.09 2.86 20.60
CA LEU A 172 5.02 1.86 21.66
C LEU A 172 4.89 0.43 21.11
N ILE A 173 3.97 0.20 20.17
CA ILE A 173 3.70 -1.15 19.65
C ILE A 173 4.93 -1.72 18.90
N PRO A 174 5.56 -1.01 17.95
CA PRO A 174 6.82 -1.47 17.35
C PRO A 174 7.90 -1.81 18.38
N HIS A 175 8.03 -0.99 19.43
CA HIS A 175 8.99 -1.22 20.50
C HIS A 175 8.70 -2.51 21.27
N LEU A 176 7.45 -2.77 21.67
CA LEU A 176 7.05 -4.03 22.34
C LEU A 176 7.38 -5.26 21.49
N LEU A 177 7.07 -5.21 20.19
CA LEU A 177 7.35 -6.29 19.25
C LEU A 177 8.87 -6.54 19.10
N LEU A 178 9.66 -5.47 19.00
CA LEU A 178 11.11 -5.54 18.86
C LEU A 178 11.78 -6.06 20.15
N THR A 179 11.37 -5.57 21.32
CA THR A 179 11.86 -6.03 22.62
C THR A 179 11.55 -7.52 22.83
N SER A 180 10.37 -7.99 22.42
CA SER A 180 10.05 -9.42 22.43
C SER A 180 10.95 -10.25 21.52
N ALA A 181 11.19 -9.78 20.28
CA ALA A 181 12.07 -10.47 19.33
C ALA A 181 13.52 -10.59 19.86
N PHE A 182 14.07 -9.51 20.44
CA PHE A 182 15.38 -9.55 21.08
C PHE A 182 15.40 -10.45 22.32
N SER A 183 14.36 -10.40 23.16
CA SER A 183 14.27 -11.22 24.37
C SER A 183 14.26 -12.71 24.02
N TRP A 184 13.48 -13.08 22.99
CA TRP A 184 13.47 -14.44 22.46
C TRP A 184 14.86 -14.86 21.96
N ALA A 185 15.49 -14.06 21.09
CA ALA A 185 16.79 -14.40 20.51
C ALA A 185 17.87 -14.54 21.59
N LEU A 186 17.94 -13.60 22.54
CA LEU A 186 18.90 -13.65 23.64
C LEU A 186 18.67 -14.85 24.58
N ALA A 187 17.42 -15.23 24.84
CA ALA A 187 17.10 -16.37 25.67
C ALA A 187 17.52 -17.69 25.01
N VAL A 188 17.25 -17.85 23.71
CA VAL A 188 17.67 -19.02 22.92
C VAL A 188 19.18 -19.11 22.84
N ASP A 189 19.88 -17.99 22.62
CA ASP A 189 21.35 -17.93 22.61
C ASP A 189 21.95 -18.33 23.97
N ARG A 190 21.26 -17.99 25.08
CA ARG A 190 21.65 -18.35 26.47
C ARG A 190 21.20 -19.76 26.90
N GLY A 191 20.57 -20.54 26.02
CA GLY A 191 20.18 -21.92 26.30
C GLY A 191 18.95 -22.09 27.19
N PHE A 192 18.02 -21.12 27.19
CA PHE A 192 16.72 -21.28 27.85
C PHE A 192 15.92 -22.40 27.16
N ASN A 193 15.14 -23.15 27.93
CA ASN A 193 14.25 -24.17 27.37
C ASN A 193 12.97 -23.54 26.77
N ARG A 194 12.20 -24.34 26.03
CA ARG A 194 11.00 -23.88 25.31
C ARG A 194 9.98 -23.14 26.19
N ARG A 195 9.68 -23.66 27.38
CA ARG A 195 8.75 -23.03 28.34
C ARG A 195 9.27 -21.66 28.76
N GLU A 196 10.53 -21.62 29.19
CA GLU A 196 11.16 -20.41 29.72
C GLU A 196 11.23 -19.31 28.64
N VAL A 197 11.51 -19.69 27.39
CA VAL A 197 11.48 -18.79 26.23
C VAL A 197 10.06 -18.26 25.97
N ALA A 198 9.03 -19.12 26.03
CA ALA A 198 7.64 -18.71 25.81
C ALA A 198 7.14 -17.73 26.89
N VAL A 199 7.43 -18.00 28.16
CA VAL A 199 7.12 -17.11 29.30
C VAL A 199 7.79 -15.75 29.15
N LEU A 200 9.10 -15.75 28.87
CA LEU A 200 9.86 -14.52 28.71
C LEU A 200 9.35 -13.69 27.52
N ARG A 201 9.09 -14.34 26.38
CA ARG A 201 8.52 -13.69 25.19
C ARG A 201 7.20 -12.99 25.52
N LEU A 202 6.28 -13.68 26.19
CA LEU A 202 4.98 -13.10 26.54
C LEU A 202 5.12 -11.95 27.54
N ALA A 203 5.99 -12.08 28.55
CA ALA A 203 6.31 -10.98 29.46
C ALA A 203 6.89 -9.76 28.72
N SER A 204 7.74 -10.00 27.71
CA SER A 204 8.36 -8.96 26.90
C SER A 204 7.35 -8.21 26.01
N LEU A 205 6.35 -8.90 25.46
CA LEU A 205 5.26 -8.25 24.70
C LEU A 205 4.38 -7.34 25.58
N LEU A 206 4.34 -7.60 26.88
CA LEU A 206 3.42 -6.94 27.83
C LEU A 206 4.12 -5.97 28.78
N HIS A 207 5.46 -5.90 28.81
CA HIS A 207 6.21 -5.21 29.86
C HIS A 207 5.90 -3.71 29.99
N ASP A 208 5.64 -3.06 28.85
CA ASP A 208 5.42 -1.61 28.73
C ASP A 208 4.01 -1.25 28.23
N ILE A 209 3.11 -2.23 28.12
CA ILE A 209 1.77 -2.06 27.57
C ILE A 209 0.91 -1.06 28.37
N GLY A 210 1.29 -0.78 29.63
CA GLY A 210 0.64 0.17 30.54
C GLY A 210 1.04 1.64 30.36
N LYS A 211 2.04 1.95 29.52
CA LYS A 211 2.51 3.34 29.31
C LYS A 211 1.41 4.34 28.97
N PRO A 212 0.42 4.05 28.11
CA PRO A 212 -0.64 5.00 27.78
C PRO A 212 -1.50 5.43 28.96
N PHE A 213 -1.47 4.69 30.07
CA PHE A 213 -2.22 5.01 31.28
C PHE A 213 -1.39 5.79 32.30
N ASP A 214 -0.13 5.39 32.51
CA ASP A 214 0.80 6.10 33.41
C ASP A 214 2.24 5.79 32.97
N TYR A 215 2.90 6.70 32.25
CA TYR A 215 4.28 6.50 31.81
C TYR A 215 5.28 6.38 32.98
N ARG A 216 4.97 6.92 34.16
CA ARG A 216 5.87 6.91 35.31
C ARG A 216 5.76 5.62 36.12
N ARG A 217 4.54 5.09 36.27
CA ARG A 217 4.22 3.82 36.96
C ARG A 217 3.64 2.79 35.99
N HIS A 218 4.17 2.77 34.77
CA HIS A 218 3.77 1.81 33.76
C HIS A 218 4.04 0.35 34.15
N PRO A 219 5.00 -0.02 35.01
CA PRO A 219 5.19 -1.42 35.38
C PRO A 219 3.97 -1.98 36.13
N GLU A 220 3.38 -1.20 37.03
CA GLU A 220 2.17 -1.57 37.77
C GLU A 220 0.95 -1.64 36.84
N ALA A 221 0.79 -0.66 35.95
CA ALA A 221 -0.29 -0.67 34.96
C ALA A 221 -0.14 -1.85 33.97
N SER A 222 1.08 -2.16 33.54
CA SER A 222 1.38 -3.27 32.63
C SER A 222 1.10 -4.62 33.28
N LYS A 223 1.49 -4.79 34.55
CA LYS A 223 1.11 -5.97 35.34
C LYS A 223 -0.40 -6.14 35.38
N TYR A 224 -1.14 -5.09 35.71
CA TYR A 224 -2.60 -5.15 35.78
C TYR A 224 -3.22 -5.53 34.43
N ILE A 225 -2.73 -4.95 33.32
CA ILE A 225 -3.20 -5.30 31.96
C ILE A 225 -2.89 -6.77 31.65
N ALA A 226 -1.69 -7.24 31.96
CA ALA A 226 -1.31 -8.64 31.77
C ALA A 226 -2.22 -9.59 32.57
N GLU A 227 -2.49 -9.30 33.84
CA GLU A 227 -3.41 -10.07 34.67
C GLU A 227 -4.82 -10.10 34.07
N VAL A 228 -5.34 -8.98 33.55
CA VAL A 228 -6.68 -8.96 32.94
C VAL A 228 -6.70 -9.69 31.60
N LEU A 229 -5.65 -9.55 30.79
CA LEU A 229 -5.56 -10.12 29.46
C LEU A 229 -5.43 -11.65 29.49
N LEU A 230 -4.59 -12.16 30.40
CA LEU A 230 -4.21 -13.58 30.48
C LEU A 230 -5.09 -14.41 31.43
N ARG A 231 -5.94 -13.76 32.23
CA ARG A 231 -6.87 -14.45 33.14
C ARG A 231 -7.70 -15.48 32.41
N ASP A 232 -7.81 -16.66 33.02
CA ASP A 232 -8.58 -17.80 32.51
C ASP A 232 -8.04 -18.40 31.19
N LEU A 233 -6.90 -17.91 30.67
CA LEU A 233 -6.25 -18.42 29.45
C LEU A 233 -5.01 -19.26 29.73
N ILE A 234 -4.30 -18.99 30.82
CA ILE A 234 -3.07 -19.69 31.23
C ILE A 234 -3.12 -20.04 32.73
N PRO A 235 -2.31 -21.01 33.19
CA PRO A 235 -2.16 -21.34 34.60
C PRO A 235 -1.71 -20.14 35.46
N MET A 236 -2.15 -20.10 36.72
CA MET A 236 -1.88 -19.00 37.64
C MET A 236 -0.37 -18.81 37.92
N ASP A 237 0.38 -19.90 38.03
CA ASP A 237 1.82 -19.90 38.24
C ASP A 237 2.59 -19.29 37.06
N GLU A 238 2.19 -19.60 35.83
CA GLU A 238 2.72 -18.96 34.62
C GLU A 238 2.41 -17.46 34.60
N MET A 239 1.18 -17.07 34.94
CA MET A 239 0.76 -15.67 34.99
C MET A 239 1.54 -14.90 36.05
N ASP A 240 1.76 -15.48 37.23
CA ASP A 240 2.53 -14.87 38.31
C ASP A 240 4.01 -14.69 37.92
N GLU A 241 4.61 -15.67 37.21
CA GLU A 241 5.98 -15.58 36.68
C GLU A 241 6.09 -14.45 35.65
N ILE A 242 5.14 -14.34 34.72
CA ILE A 242 5.06 -13.24 33.74
C ILE A 242 4.95 -11.88 34.44
N CYS A 243 4.01 -11.74 35.38
CA CYS A 243 3.78 -10.49 36.10
C CYS A 243 5.00 -10.07 36.93
N LYS A 244 5.70 -11.05 37.52
CA LYS A 244 6.96 -10.85 38.24
C LYS A 244 8.01 -10.26 37.29
N ILE A 245 8.23 -10.87 36.13
CA ILE A 245 9.21 -10.37 35.14
C ILE A 245 8.90 -8.93 34.73
N ILE A 246 7.63 -8.63 34.43
CA ILE A 246 7.17 -7.28 34.05
C ILE A 246 7.50 -6.24 35.13
N VAL A 247 7.21 -6.50 36.41
CA VAL A 247 7.45 -5.49 37.46
C VAL A 247 8.93 -5.32 37.76
N TYR A 248 9.69 -6.41 37.81
CA TYR A 248 11.06 -6.38 38.33
C TYR A 248 12.11 -5.94 37.31
N HIS A 249 11.80 -5.88 36.02
CA HIS A 249 12.82 -5.55 35.01
C HIS A 249 13.35 -4.10 35.09
N HIS A 250 12.56 -3.16 35.63
CA HIS A 250 13.01 -1.79 35.92
C HIS A 250 13.77 -1.65 37.25
N LEU A 251 13.78 -2.65 38.13
CA LEU A 251 14.51 -2.56 39.40
C LEU A 251 15.98 -2.90 39.16
N PRO A 252 16.92 -1.94 39.22
CA PRO A 252 18.32 -2.19 38.83
C PRO A 252 19.04 -3.17 39.77
N LYS A 253 18.54 -3.28 41.01
CA LYS A 253 19.10 -4.15 42.06
C LYS A 253 18.54 -5.57 42.03
N TYR A 254 17.49 -5.83 41.26
CA TYR A 254 16.93 -7.17 41.13
C TYR A 254 17.61 -7.88 39.96
N SER A 255 18.24 -9.02 40.22
CA SER A 255 18.84 -9.85 39.18
C SER A 255 18.24 -11.24 39.27
N ASP A 256 17.73 -11.68 38.14
CA ASP A 256 17.23 -13.01 37.87
C ASP A 256 17.41 -13.24 36.37
N ARG A 257 17.65 -14.49 35.97
CA ARG A 257 17.95 -14.84 34.57
C ARG A 257 16.91 -14.32 33.58
N TYR A 258 15.62 -14.31 33.91
CA TYR A 258 14.57 -13.79 33.01
C TYR A 258 14.63 -12.26 32.93
N VAL A 259 14.67 -11.61 34.09
CA VAL A 259 14.72 -10.15 34.22
C VAL A 259 15.96 -9.57 33.54
N ASP A 260 17.11 -10.23 33.67
CA ASP A 260 18.36 -9.76 33.08
C ASP A 260 18.34 -9.88 31.55
N VAL A 261 17.66 -10.90 30.98
CA VAL A 261 17.47 -11.00 29.52
C VAL A 261 16.51 -9.92 29.02
N LEU A 262 15.34 -9.74 29.66
CA LEU A 262 14.39 -8.69 29.27
C LEU A 262 15.03 -7.30 29.35
N ARG A 263 15.78 -7.00 30.42
CA ARG A 263 16.48 -5.72 30.58
C ARG A 263 17.52 -5.49 29.48
N GLU A 264 18.25 -6.53 29.08
CA GLU A 264 19.20 -6.44 27.97
C GLU A 264 18.49 -6.23 26.63
N ALA A 265 17.39 -6.93 26.40
CA ALA A 265 16.59 -6.80 25.18
C ALA A 265 15.94 -5.43 25.05
N ASP A 266 15.28 -4.92 26.10
CA ASP A 266 14.70 -3.58 26.14
C ASP A 266 15.78 -2.52 25.92
N ARG A 267 16.93 -2.63 26.60
CA ARG A 267 18.05 -1.71 26.38
C ARG A 267 18.53 -1.73 24.93
N THR A 268 18.62 -2.91 24.32
CA THR A 268 19.09 -3.07 22.92
C THR A 268 18.08 -2.46 21.95
N ALA A 269 16.80 -2.81 22.06
CA ALA A 269 15.72 -2.25 21.25
C ALA A 269 15.64 -0.72 21.41
N SER A 270 15.62 -0.24 22.65
CA SER A 270 15.63 1.19 22.98
C SER A 270 16.85 1.92 22.41
N THR A 271 18.05 1.33 22.43
CA THR A 271 19.25 1.99 21.90
C THR A 271 19.15 2.20 20.39
N ILE A 272 18.71 1.17 19.66
CA ILE A 272 18.50 1.23 18.21
C ILE A 272 17.39 2.22 17.85
N ASP A 273 16.33 2.32 18.66
CA ASP A 273 15.20 3.22 18.42
C ASP A 273 15.44 4.67 18.85
N ARG A 274 16.23 4.93 19.92
CA ARG A 274 16.37 6.27 20.51
C ARG A 274 17.33 7.18 19.74
N VAL A 275 18.19 6.66 18.86
CA VAL A 275 19.07 7.48 17.99
C VAL A 275 19.77 8.63 18.73
N LYS A 276 20.28 8.38 19.94
CA LYS A 276 20.82 9.39 20.88
C LYS A 276 21.76 10.39 20.23
N ASN A 277 22.69 9.92 19.40
CA ASN A 277 23.66 10.75 18.69
C ASN A 277 22.99 11.80 17.79
N LEU A 278 21.85 11.48 17.17
CA LEU A 278 21.09 12.43 16.35
C LEU A 278 20.36 13.46 17.23
N VAL A 279 19.83 13.04 18.38
CA VAL A 279 19.17 13.93 19.33
C VAL A 279 20.15 14.96 19.87
N GLU A 280 21.33 14.52 20.33
CA GLU A 280 22.41 15.41 20.77
C GLU A 280 22.85 16.36 19.65
N LYS A 281 23.05 15.83 18.42
CA LYS A 281 23.46 16.64 17.25
C LYS A 281 22.48 17.78 16.94
N TYR A 282 21.17 17.52 16.95
CA TYR A 282 20.19 18.48 16.42
C TYR A 282 19.52 19.35 17.48
N ILE A 283 19.35 18.86 18.71
CA ILE A 283 18.67 19.59 19.80
C ILE A 283 19.48 19.67 21.09
N GLY A 284 20.64 19.02 21.18
CA GLY A 284 21.47 18.98 22.39
C GLY A 284 21.85 20.37 22.92
N LYS A 285 22.21 21.31 22.03
CA LYS A 285 22.53 22.69 22.41
C LYS A 285 21.36 23.43 23.06
N ASP A 286 20.13 23.18 22.60
CA ASP A 286 18.96 23.83 23.21
C ASP A 286 18.68 23.23 24.59
N ILE A 287 18.81 21.90 24.72
CA ILE A 287 18.71 21.18 25.99
C ILE A 287 19.75 21.70 27.00
N GLU A 288 20.99 21.92 26.56
CA GLU A 288 22.07 22.50 27.38
C GLU A 288 21.70 23.91 27.87
N ASN A 289 21.13 24.76 27.01
CA ASN A 289 20.67 26.09 27.41
C ASN A 289 19.55 26.02 28.46
N TYR A 290 18.56 25.13 28.29
CA TYR A 290 17.52 24.93 29.31
C TYR A 290 18.13 24.43 30.63
N SER A 291 19.07 23.49 30.55
CA SER A 291 19.77 22.93 31.71
C SER A 291 20.53 24.01 32.48
N ALA A 292 21.28 24.86 31.77
CA ALA A 292 22.04 25.95 32.38
C ALA A 292 21.13 27.00 33.03
N ASN A 293 20.03 27.37 32.36
CA ASN A 293 19.07 28.36 32.88
C ASN A 293 18.35 27.88 34.15
N LEU A 294 18.05 26.59 34.24
CA LEU A 294 17.31 25.98 35.36
C LEU A 294 18.20 25.31 36.42
N GLY A 295 19.52 25.36 36.25
CA GLY A 295 20.48 24.71 37.16
C GLY A 295 20.32 23.19 37.22
N LEU A 296 19.95 22.57 36.10
CA LEU A 296 19.80 21.11 35.97
C LEU A 296 21.10 20.47 35.45
N ASN A 297 21.26 19.18 35.68
CA ASN A 297 22.34 18.40 35.09
C ASN A 297 21.97 17.96 33.68
N TYR A 298 22.77 18.35 32.69
CA TYR A 298 22.53 18.07 31.27
C TYR A 298 22.40 16.56 30.97
N GLU A 299 23.20 15.73 31.63
CA GLU A 299 23.20 14.28 31.42
C GLU A 299 21.86 13.63 31.80
N ASP A 300 21.10 14.24 32.72
CA ASP A 300 19.80 13.72 33.15
C ASP A 300 18.76 13.77 32.01
N ALA A 301 18.96 14.63 31.00
CA ALA A 301 18.12 14.68 29.80
C ALA A 301 18.12 13.36 29.03
N PHE A 302 19.27 12.68 29.01
CA PHE A 302 19.51 11.43 28.29
C PHE A 302 19.51 10.20 29.21
N GLY A 303 19.45 10.41 30.53
CA GLY A 303 19.40 9.37 31.56
C GLY A 303 18.10 8.56 31.59
N VAL A 304 17.90 7.77 32.64
CA VAL A 304 16.68 6.98 32.85
C VAL A 304 16.22 7.14 34.30
N GLY A 305 14.93 6.89 34.56
CA GLY A 305 14.40 6.91 35.93
C GLY A 305 14.14 8.32 36.46
N ARG A 306 14.21 8.45 37.79
CA ARG A 306 13.68 9.61 38.53
C ARG A 306 14.33 10.94 38.12
N ASP A 307 15.65 10.97 37.98
CA ASP A 307 16.39 12.20 37.68
C ASP A 307 16.00 12.76 36.31
N SER A 308 15.86 11.89 35.31
CA SER A 308 15.37 12.28 33.98
C SER A 308 13.92 12.79 34.01
N TRP A 309 13.06 12.14 34.80
CA TRP A 309 11.68 12.61 35.00
C TRP A 309 11.63 14.00 35.64
N GLU A 310 12.43 14.24 36.68
CA GLU A 310 12.50 15.53 37.36
C GLU A 310 13.08 16.62 36.43
N PHE A 311 14.10 16.29 35.64
CA PHE A 311 14.68 17.17 34.62
C PHE A 311 13.61 17.69 33.64
N TRP A 312 12.88 16.77 32.98
CA TRP A 312 11.88 17.17 31.98
C TRP A 312 10.64 17.81 32.60
N SER A 313 10.24 17.40 33.81
CA SER A 313 9.12 18.03 34.52
C SER A 313 9.41 19.51 34.80
N ARG A 314 10.62 19.84 35.27
CA ARG A 314 11.03 21.23 35.54
C ARG A 314 11.10 22.08 34.27
N ILE A 315 11.55 21.52 33.15
CA ILE A 315 11.55 22.23 31.85
C ILE A 315 10.11 22.57 31.42
N VAL A 316 9.17 21.64 31.60
CA VAL A 316 7.76 21.86 31.25
C VAL A 316 7.10 22.87 32.19
N GLU A 317 7.42 22.85 33.47
CA GLU A 317 6.93 23.82 34.46
C GLU A 317 7.33 25.26 34.08
N GLU A 318 8.57 25.46 33.61
CA GLU A 318 9.05 26.77 33.13
C GLU A 318 8.41 27.16 31.79
N ASN A 319 8.40 26.25 30.82
CA ASN A 319 7.76 26.48 29.53
C ASN A 319 7.15 25.19 28.96
N ARG A 320 5.82 25.11 29.04
CA ARG A 320 5.02 23.96 28.57
C ARG A 320 5.27 23.60 27.10
N LYS A 321 5.62 24.56 26.25
CA LYS A 321 5.85 24.33 24.80
C LYS A 321 7.23 23.78 24.47
N SER A 322 8.17 23.78 25.42
CA SER A 322 9.57 23.38 25.17
C SER A 322 9.66 21.98 24.56
N LEU A 323 8.87 21.01 25.06
CA LEU A 323 8.89 19.65 24.52
C LEU A 323 8.44 19.59 23.05
N GLU A 324 7.40 20.36 22.69
CA GLU A 324 6.87 20.42 21.33
C GLU A 324 7.86 21.11 20.38
N GLU A 325 8.46 22.20 20.83
CA GLU A 325 9.47 22.96 20.07
C GLU A 325 10.70 22.10 19.77
N LEU A 326 11.24 21.42 20.78
CA LEU A 326 12.40 20.52 20.64
C LEU A 326 12.06 19.33 19.73
N SER A 327 10.91 18.67 19.97
CA SER A 327 10.43 17.54 19.17
C SER A 327 10.27 17.91 17.69
N ARG A 328 9.62 19.05 17.42
CA ARG A 328 9.41 19.58 16.08
C ARG A 328 10.72 19.98 15.40
N LYS A 329 11.65 20.59 16.14
CA LYS A 329 12.98 20.94 15.62
C LYS A 329 13.74 19.68 15.19
N PHE A 330 13.75 18.64 16.02
CA PHE A 330 14.42 17.37 15.72
C PHE A 330 13.95 16.77 14.39
N VAL A 331 12.64 16.53 14.22
CA VAL A 331 12.11 15.89 12.99
C VAL A 331 12.32 16.75 11.73
N ARG A 332 12.31 18.08 11.87
CA ARG A 332 12.58 18.99 10.75
C ARG A 332 14.03 18.96 10.31
N GLU A 333 14.99 18.93 11.24
CA GLU A 333 16.40 18.80 10.91
C GLU A 333 16.70 17.42 10.29
N ILE A 334 16.09 16.34 10.77
CA ILE A 334 16.17 15.01 10.13
C ILE A 334 15.71 15.06 8.67
N ARG A 335 14.55 15.66 8.40
CA ARG A 335 14.02 15.79 7.03
C ARG A 335 14.91 16.66 6.14
N LYS A 336 15.51 17.71 6.70
CA LYS A 336 16.42 18.60 5.99
C LYS A 336 17.73 17.89 5.63
N GLU A 337 18.34 17.20 6.59
CA GLU A 337 19.59 16.44 6.39
C GLU A 337 19.42 15.32 5.37
N THR A 338 18.24 14.67 5.35
CA THR A 338 17.93 13.60 4.38
C THR A 338 17.48 14.11 3.01
N GLU A 339 17.51 15.43 2.78
CA GLU A 339 16.96 16.06 1.56
C GLU A 339 15.54 15.55 1.25
N ASN A 340 14.68 15.57 2.27
CA ASN A 340 13.34 15.00 2.25
C ASN A 340 13.36 13.50 1.85
N PHE A 341 14.17 12.70 2.56
CA PHE A 341 14.29 11.24 2.40
C PHE A 341 14.85 10.76 1.05
N THR A 342 15.61 11.59 0.35
CA THR A 342 16.28 11.22 -0.91
C THR A 342 17.72 10.78 -0.68
N ARG A 343 18.31 11.16 0.46
CA ARG A 343 19.70 10.82 0.83
C ARG A 343 19.79 10.38 2.29
N PRO A 344 20.67 9.42 2.61
CA PRO A 344 20.88 8.98 3.99
C PRO A 344 21.60 10.05 4.82
N ILE A 345 21.36 10.03 6.13
CA ILE A 345 22.05 10.88 7.09
C ILE A 345 23.54 10.51 7.11
N LYS A 346 24.41 11.53 7.11
CA LYS A 346 25.84 11.33 7.33
C LYS A 346 26.09 11.31 8.84
N ILE A 347 26.21 10.11 9.40
CA ILE A 347 26.60 9.92 10.80
C ILE A 347 28.15 9.84 10.85
N PRO A 348 28.82 10.59 11.74
CA PRO A 348 30.24 10.39 12.01
C PRO A 348 30.51 8.93 12.39
N ARG A 349 31.62 8.36 11.91
CA ARG A 349 32.05 7.01 12.30
C ARG A 349 32.54 7.02 13.75
N GLU A 350 31.63 6.88 14.69
CA GLU A 350 31.98 6.44 16.05
C GLU A 350 32.17 4.91 16.07
N GLU A 351 32.76 4.38 17.14
CA GLU A 351 32.86 2.94 17.36
C GLU A 351 31.45 2.35 17.51
N VAL A 352 30.99 1.66 16.47
CA VAL A 352 29.69 0.98 16.43
C VAL A 352 29.74 -0.23 17.37
N ILE A 353 28.78 -0.35 18.29
CA ILE A 353 28.73 -1.48 19.24
C ILE A 353 27.93 -2.62 18.62
N ALA A 354 28.60 -3.75 18.37
CA ALA A 354 27.98 -4.95 17.83
C ALA A 354 27.35 -5.81 18.95
N CYS A 355 26.08 -6.16 18.80
CA CYS A 355 25.46 -7.24 19.57
C CYS A 355 25.70 -8.57 18.84
N LYS A 356 26.79 -9.25 19.20
CA LYS A 356 27.22 -10.49 18.52
C LYS A 356 26.27 -11.68 18.68
N LYS A 357 25.37 -11.63 19.67
CA LYS A 357 24.45 -12.74 20.00
C LYS A 357 23.20 -12.76 19.13
N VAL A 358 22.85 -11.64 18.52
CA VAL A 358 21.65 -11.51 17.66
C VAL A 358 22.09 -11.00 16.29
N LEU A 359 21.61 -11.68 15.26
CA LEU A 359 21.91 -11.37 13.87
C LEU A 359 20.65 -10.86 13.18
N ILE A 360 20.82 -9.88 12.30
CA ILE A 360 19.77 -9.48 11.37
C ILE A 360 19.94 -10.25 10.07
N CYS A 361 18.83 -10.76 9.57
CA CYS A 361 18.75 -11.54 8.35
C CYS A 361 17.82 -10.83 7.36
N ILE A 362 18.12 -10.98 6.07
CA ILE A 362 17.27 -10.51 4.98
C ILE A 362 17.09 -11.61 3.94
N TYR A 363 15.87 -11.75 3.44
CA TYR A 363 15.59 -12.49 2.23
C TYR A 363 14.91 -11.61 1.18
N ASP A 364 15.22 -11.87 -0.10
CA ASP A 364 14.62 -11.22 -1.27
C ASP A 364 14.13 -12.29 -2.24
N VAL A 365 12.84 -12.25 -2.55
CA VAL A 365 12.20 -13.11 -3.56
C VAL A 365 12.44 -12.47 -4.93
N ALA A 366 13.40 -13.02 -5.67
CA ALA A 366 13.76 -12.59 -7.00
C ALA A 366 12.75 -13.05 -8.07
N ASN A 367 12.70 -12.30 -9.16
CA ASN A 367 11.90 -12.58 -10.37
C ASN A 367 10.36 -12.58 -10.17
N ILE A 368 9.84 -11.77 -9.24
CA ILE A 368 8.40 -11.57 -9.01
C ILE A 368 7.67 -11.18 -10.30
N GLN A 369 8.21 -10.19 -11.03
CA GLN A 369 7.60 -9.69 -12.27
C GLN A 369 7.56 -10.77 -13.36
N GLY A 370 8.55 -11.66 -13.40
CA GLY A 370 8.55 -12.80 -14.31
C GLY A 370 7.44 -13.81 -14.01
N LEU A 371 7.09 -14.02 -12.73
CA LEU A 371 5.99 -14.88 -12.33
C LEU A 371 4.62 -14.24 -12.58
N ILE A 372 4.44 -12.96 -12.22
CA ILE A 372 3.17 -12.24 -12.42
C ILE A 372 2.90 -12.08 -13.92
N GLY A 373 3.92 -11.69 -14.70
CA GLY A 373 3.84 -11.51 -16.14
C GLY A 373 3.98 -12.79 -16.97
N ARG A 374 3.96 -13.99 -16.35
CA ARG A 374 4.24 -15.26 -17.05
C ARG A 374 3.17 -15.65 -18.08
N SER A 375 2.00 -15.04 -18.04
CA SER A 375 0.79 -15.51 -18.72
C SER A 375 -0.09 -14.32 -19.10
N GLN A 376 -0.78 -14.46 -20.24
CA GLN A 376 -1.79 -13.50 -20.67
C GLN A 376 -3.21 -13.77 -20.12
N GLU A 377 -3.39 -14.84 -19.36
CA GLU A 377 -4.63 -15.12 -18.65
C GLU A 377 -4.73 -14.29 -17.36
N ILE A 378 -5.75 -13.45 -17.24
CA ILE A 378 -5.96 -12.54 -16.08
C ILE A 378 -6.05 -13.34 -14.77
N LYS A 379 -6.74 -14.49 -14.77
CA LYS A 379 -6.87 -15.36 -13.59
C LYS A 379 -5.50 -15.77 -13.03
N ILE A 380 -4.57 -16.15 -13.91
CA ILE A 380 -3.21 -16.53 -13.55
C ILE A 380 -2.44 -15.34 -13.00
N THR A 381 -2.65 -14.14 -13.56
CA THR A 381 -1.98 -12.91 -13.13
C THR A 381 -2.39 -12.51 -11.71
N ILE A 382 -3.70 -12.53 -11.42
CA ILE A 382 -4.24 -12.25 -10.07
C ILE A 382 -3.72 -13.30 -9.08
N ALA A 383 -3.76 -14.59 -9.45
CA ALA A 383 -3.26 -15.68 -8.61
C ALA A 383 -1.77 -15.56 -8.32
N ALA A 384 -0.95 -15.24 -9.32
CA ALA A 384 0.48 -15.04 -9.15
C ALA A 384 0.78 -13.88 -8.20
N SER A 385 0.04 -12.76 -8.30
CA SER A 385 0.21 -11.63 -7.38
C SER A 385 -0.12 -12.02 -5.94
N GLN A 386 -1.27 -12.66 -5.70
CA GLN A 386 -1.66 -13.11 -4.36
C GLN A 386 -0.70 -14.16 -3.80
N LEU A 387 -0.20 -15.06 -4.66
CA LEU A 387 0.79 -16.06 -4.28
C LEU A 387 2.09 -15.42 -3.79
N ILE A 388 2.59 -14.36 -4.43
CA ILE A 388 3.82 -13.68 -4.00
C ILE A 388 3.65 -13.08 -2.61
N ASP A 389 2.55 -12.36 -2.37
CA ASP A 389 2.29 -11.76 -1.07
C ASP A 389 2.15 -12.85 0.02
N GLY A 390 1.42 -13.93 -0.31
CA GLY A 390 1.30 -15.12 0.53
C GLY A 390 2.65 -15.82 0.80
N ILE A 391 3.53 -15.89 -0.20
CA ILE A 391 4.87 -16.46 -0.05
C ILE A 391 5.70 -15.63 0.94
N VAL A 392 5.75 -14.32 0.72
CA VAL A 392 6.62 -13.39 1.45
C VAL A 392 6.18 -13.24 2.89
N MET A 393 4.88 -13.17 3.16
CA MET A 393 4.36 -12.79 4.48
C MET A 393 3.77 -13.96 5.29
N ALA A 394 3.50 -15.11 4.66
CA ALA A 394 2.92 -16.27 5.36
C ALA A 394 3.78 -17.53 5.20
N TYR A 395 4.01 -17.98 3.96
CA TYR A 395 4.68 -19.25 3.70
C TYR A 395 6.13 -19.27 4.20
N ILE A 396 6.97 -18.29 3.80
CA ILE A 396 8.37 -18.22 4.25
C ILE A 396 8.44 -18.13 5.78
N PRO A 397 7.70 -17.21 6.44
CA PRO A 397 7.68 -17.16 7.90
C PRO A 397 7.33 -18.49 8.57
N LEU A 398 6.23 -19.13 8.17
CA LEU A 398 5.81 -20.40 8.76
C LEU A 398 6.80 -21.52 8.54
N GLN A 399 7.40 -21.62 7.35
CA GLN A 399 8.41 -22.66 7.07
C GLN A 399 9.67 -22.47 7.94
N ILE A 400 10.13 -21.22 8.10
CA ILE A 400 11.25 -20.92 9.00
C ILE A 400 10.89 -21.28 10.44
N GLN A 401 9.69 -20.92 10.91
CA GLN A 401 9.25 -21.22 12.27
C GLN A 401 9.18 -22.72 12.54
N ARG A 402 8.63 -23.49 11.60
CA ARG A 402 8.55 -24.95 11.72
C ARG A 402 9.91 -25.60 11.75
N GLU A 403 10.79 -25.25 10.82
CA GLU A 403 12.14 -25.84 10.76
C GLU A 403 12.97 -25.48 12.00
N ILE A 404 12.81 -24.27 12.56
CA ILE A 404 13.43 -23.90 13.84
C ILE A 404 12.82 -24.70 14.99
N CYS A 405 11.49 -24.83 15.06
CA CYS A 405 10.82 -25.60 16.10
C CYS A 405 11.25 -27.07 16.09
N GLU A 406 11.37 -27.68 14.91
CA GLU A 406 11.79 -29.07 14.75
C GLU A 406 13.26 -29.29 15.12
N LYS A 407 14.15 -28.37 14.75
CA LYS A 407 15.61 -28.53 14.98
C LYS A 407 16.09 -28.06 16.35
N ALA A 408 15.55 -26.95 16.84
CA ALA A 408 16.01 -26.28 18.07
C ALA A 408 15.03 -26.46 19.24
N ASN A 409 13.89 -27.13 19.03
CA ASN A 409 12.85 -27.34 20.04
C ASN A 409 12.38 -26.02 20.71
N VAL A 410 12.32 -24.94 19.93
CA VAL A 410 11.81 -23.63 20.36
C VAL A 410 10.93 -23.03 19.26
N TRP A 411 9.79 -22.44 19.64
CA TRP A 411 8.96 -21.74 18.67
C TRP A 411 9.56 -20.40 18.29
N TYR A 412 9.68 -20.13 16.98
CA TYR A 412 10.19 -18.86 16.49
C TYR A 412 9.05 -17.82 16.42
N PRO A 413 9.16 -16.65 17.07
CA PRO A 413 8.07 -15.67 17.15
C PRO A 413 7.79 -14.94 15.85
N TYR A 414 6.51 -14.66 15.57
CA TYR A 414 6.14 -13.87 14.39
C TYR A 414 6.66 -12.42 14.43
N GLU A 415 6.73 -11.81 15.61
CA GLU A 415 7.26 -10.45 15.79
C GLU A 415 8.75 -10.33 15.45
N SER A 416 9.48 -11.45 15.38
CA SER A 416 10.88 -11.47 14.96
C SER A 416 11.06 -11.21 13.46
N PHE A 417 10.01 -11.37 12.65
CA PHE A 417 9.97 -10.85 11.28
C PHE A 417 9.69 -9.35 11.35
N ILE A 418 10.73 -8.55 11.22
CA ILE A 418 10.66 -7.09 11.35
C ILE A 418 9.90 -6.48 10.18
N TYR A 419 10.23 -6.87 8.96
CA TYR A 419 9.60 -6.31 7.77
C TYR A 419 9.34 -7.44 6.80
N THR A 420 8.13 -7.52 6.24
CA THR A 420 7.78 -8.50 5.19
C THR A 420 6.83 -7.83 4.21
N ALA A 421 7.34 -7.35 3.07
CA ALA A 421 6.53 -6.76 2.01
C ALA A 421 7.33 -6.65 0.70
N GLY A 422 6.64 -6.56 -0.44
CA GLY A 422 7.27 -6.22 -1.73
C GLY A 422 8.35 -7.19 -2.20
N GLY A 423 8.29 -8.46 -1.77
CA GLY A 423 9.33 -9.45 -2.07
C GLY A 423 10.49 -9.50 -1.08
N LEU A 424 10.55 -8.60 -0.09
CA LEU A 424 11.61 -8.54 0.91
C LEU A 424 11.10 -8.99 2.28
N GLY A 425 11.96 -9.67 3.03
CA GLY A 425 11.74 -10.00 4.43
C GLY A 425 12.99 -9.74 5.27
N GLU A 426 12.87 -8.95 6.33
CA GLU A 426 13.92 -8.67 7.32
C GLU A 426 13.51 -9.27 8.66
N PHE A 427 14.43 -9.95 9.35
CA PHE A 427 14.10 -10.69 10.57
C PHE A 427 15.31 -10.92 11.49
N LEU A 428 15.07 -11.18 12.77
CA LEU A 428 16.11 -11.40 13.78
C LEU A 428 16.28 -12.88 14.10
N LEU A 429 17.52 -13.33 14.24
CA LEU A 429 17.84 -14.69 14.70
C LEU A 429 18.98 -14.68 15.72
N PRO A 430 19.01 -15.65 16.65
CA PRO A 430 20.15 -15.84 17.54
C PRO A 430 21.34 -16.39 16.76
N SER A 431 22.54 -16.02 17.20
CA SER A 431 23.79 -16.35 16.53
C SER A 431 23.99 -17.87 16.38
N ASN A 432 23.61 -18.64 17.40
CA ASN A 432 23.72 -20.10 17.42
C ASN A 432 22.84 -20.80 16.36
N ILE A 433 21.66 -20.27 16.02
CA ILE A 433 20.79 -20.85 14.98
C ILE A 433 21.32 -20.53 13.58
N VAL A 434 21.79 -19.31 13.34
CA VAL A 434 22.31 -18.89 12.03
C VAL A 434 23.56 -19.68 11.65
N HIS A 435 24.50 -19.82 12.59
CA HIS A 435 25.72 -20.60 12.37
C HIS A 435 25.46 -22.12 12.33
N GLY A 436 24.29 -22.57 12.77
CA GLY A 436 23.87 -23.97 12.77
C GLY A 436 23.40 -24.47 11.39
N ASP A 437 22.35 -23.87 10.80
CA ASP A 437 21.74 -24.39 9.54
C ASP A 437 20.72 -23.46 8.83
N ILE A 438 20.77 -22.13 9.00
CA ILE A 438 19.74 -21.25 8.38
C ILE A 438 19.82 -21.26 6.85
N GLU A 439 21.02 -21.33 6.27
CA GLU A 439 21.19 -21.41 4.82
C GLU A 439 20.59 -22.71 4.26
N GLY A 440 20.63 -23.82 5.02
CA GLY A 440 19.99 -25.07 4.66
C GLY A 440 18.45 -24.98 4.70
N ILE A 441 17.89 -24.31 5.73
CA ILE A 441 16.45 -24.02 5.82
C ILE A 441 16.00 -23.19 4.61
N VAL A 442 16.69 -22.07 4.35
CA VAL A 442 16.41 -21.21 3.19
C VAL A 442 16.58 -22.00 1.88
N GLY A 443 17.58 -22.87 1.78
CA GLY A 443 17.80 -23.73 0.61
C GLY A 443 16.63 -24.69 0.35
N LYS A 444 16.03 -25.29 1.39
CA LYS A 444 14.82 -26.12 1.26
C LYS A 444 13.62 -25.31 0.76
N ILE A 445 13.39 -24.15 1.37
CA ILE A 445 12.31 -23.22 0.96
C ILE A 445 12.52 -22.76 -0.49
N ASN A 446 13.77 -22.45 -0.85
CA ASN A 446 14.14 -22.02 -2.19
C ASN A 446 13.85 -23.11 -3.23
N LYS A 447 14.14 -24.39 -2.95
CA LYS A 447 13.78 -25.53 -3.83
C LYS A 447 12.27 -25.65 -4.06
N ALA A 448 11.46 -25.36 -3.04
CA ALA A 448 10.01 -25.43 -3.15
C ALA A 448 9.43 -24.33 -4.06
N ILE A 449 10.05 -23.15 -4.05
CA ILE A 449 9.59 -21.97 -4.79
C ILE A 449 10.25 -21.87 -6.18
N SER A 450 11.48 -22.36 -6.35
CA SER A 450 12.25 -22.28 -7.60
C SER A 450 11.62 -22.97 -8.79
N LYS A 451 10.77 -23.97 -8.55
CA LYS A 451 10.01 -24.66 -9.60
C LYS A 451 9.00 -23.76 -10.33
N TYR A 452 8.70 -22.57 -9.81
CA TYR A 452 7.83 -21.59 -10.46
C TYR A 452 8.58 -20.45 -11.13
N GLY A 453 9.92 -20.46 -11.10
CA GLY A 453 10.76 -19.43 -11.71
C GLY A 453 11.11 -18.25 -10.79
N THR A 454 10.76 -18.32 -9.50
CA THR A 454 11.16 -17.35 -8.46
C THR A 454 12.20 -17.95 -7.53
N SER A 455 13.03 -17.15 -6.88
CA SER A 455 14.03 -17.72 -5.97
C SER A 455 14.34 -16.78 -4.82
N ILE A 456 14.78 -17.33 -3.70
CA ILE A 456 15.16 -16.57 -2.52
C ILE A 456 16.65 -16.24 -2.62
N ARG A 457 17.00 -14.97 -2.35
CA ARG A 457 18.36 -14.52 -2.07
C ARG A 457 18.42 -14.14 -0.62
N PHE A 458 19.39 -14.72 0.09
CA PHE A 458 19.51 -14.58 1.54
C PHE A 458 20.86 -13.98 1.94
N ALA A 459 20.84 -13.12 2.95
CA ALA A 459 22.03 -12.57 3.57
C ALA A 459 21.77 -12.29 5.06
N HIS A 460 22.85 -12.21 5.84
CA HIS A 460 22.76 -11.85 7.25
C HIS A 460 23.94 -10.95 7.67
N SER A 461 23.77 -10.26 8.79
CA SER A 461 24.78 -9.41 9.42
C SER A 461 24.65 -9.41 10.93
N GLU A 462 25.71 -9.01 11.63
CA GLU A 462 25.61 -8.70 13.07
C GLU A 462 24.65 -7.53 13.28
N THR A 463 23.99 -7.53 14.45
CA THR A 463 23.20 -6.37 14.85
C THR A 463 24.11 -5.30 15.46
N TYR A 464 23.91 -4.06 15.04
CA TYR A 464 24.62 -2.88 15.50
C TYR A 464 23.64 -1.91 16.16
N ASP A 465 24.13 -1.07 17.05
CA ASP A 465 23.40 0.08 17.59
C ASP A 465 23.10 1.15 16.53
N ASP A 466 23.91 1.22 15.46
CA ASP A 466 23.64 2.02 14.26
C ASP A 466 22.92 1.23 13.16
N MET A 467 21.63 1.54 12.94
CA MET A 467 20.81 0.93 11.90
C MET A 467 21.34 1.18 10.49
N TYR A 468 21.91 2.37 10.22
CA TYR A 468 22.37 2.69 8.87
C TYR A 468 23.52 1.78 8.44
N THR A 469 24.51 1.59 9.30
CA THR A 469 25.63 0.68 9.06
C THR A 469 25.14 -0.76 8.91
N MET A 470 24.22 -1.19 9.77
CA MET A 470 23.60 -2.51 9.72
C MET A 470 22.93 -2.81 8.38
N LEU A 471 21.99 -1.94 7.94
CA LEU A 471 21.27 -2.11 6.68
C LEU A 471 22.21 -2.00 5.48
N LYS A 472 23.17 -1.07 5.51
CA LYS A 472 24.14 -0.91 4.43
C LYS A 472 24.97 -2.18 4.22
N GLU A 473 25.44 -2.81 5.29
CA GLU A 473 26.17 -4.07 5.19
C GLU A 473 25.28 -5.20 4.67
N LEU A 474 24.06 -5.30 5.20
CA LEU A 474 23.08 -6.32 4.84
C LEU A 474 22.70 -6.23 3.35
N PHE A 475 22.35 -5.03 2.86
CA PHE A 475 22.05 -4.79 1.45
C PHE A 475 23.26 -4.97 0.54
N ARG A 476 24.47 -4.65 0.99
CA ARG A 476 25.71 -4.93 0.24
C ARG A 476 25.90 -6.44 0.05
N LYS A 477 25.76 -7.23 1.12
CA LYS A 477 25.85 -8.71 1.05
C LYS A 477 24.75 -9.29 0.17
N LEU A 478 23.52 -8.82 0.32
CA LEU A 478 22.39 -9.24 -0.51
C LEU A 478 22.62 -8.90 -1.99
N SER A 479 23.09 -7.69 -2.29
CA SER A 479 23.42 -7.27 -3.67
C SER A 479 24.48 -8.18 -4.27
N ASN A 480 25.53 -8.49 -3.52
CA ASN A 480 26.55 -9.45 -3.97
C ASN A 480 25.92 -10.81 -4.31
N ARG A 481 24.99 -11.33 -3.48
CA ARG A 481 24.26 -12.58 -3.76
C ARG A 481 23.34 -12.47 -4.98
N LYS A 482 22.74 -11.31 -5.27
CA LYS A 482 21.92 -11.09 -6.48
C LYS A 482 22.76 -11.11 -7.76
N TYR A 483 23.99 -10.59 -7.71
CA TYR A 483 24.91 -10.58 -8.86
C TYR A 483 25.79 -11.83 -8.96
N SER A 484 25.86 -12.65 -7.92
CA SER A 484 26.59 -13.90 -7.93
C SER A 484 25.85 -14.93 -8.79
N ILE A 485 26.57 -15.52 -9.75
CA ILE A 485 26.08 -16.64 -10.55
C ILE A 485 26.59 -17.92 -9.87
N GLU A 486 25.70 -18.65 -9.20
CA GLU A 486 26.02 -20.01 -8.77
C GLU A 486 26.01 -20.92 -10.01
N LEU A 487 27.19 -21.41 -10.39
CA LEU A 487 27.35 -22.38 -11.47
C LEU A 487 26.87 -23.75 -10.95
N GLU A 488 25.57 -23.96 -10.89
CA GLU A 488 25.05 -25.31 -10.67
C GLU A 488 25.29 -26.14 -11.94
N PRO A 489 25.92 -27.34 -11.84
CA PRO A 489 26.02 -28.26 -12.96
C PRO A 489 24.61 -28.70 -13.37
N LYS A 490 24.04 -28.03 -14.36
CA LYS A 490 22.75 -28.42 -14.94
C LYS A 490 22.97 -29.59 -15.87
N THR A 491 22.33 -30.72 -15.57
CA THR A 491 22.22 -31.82 -16.53
C THR A 491 21.33 -31.36 -17.68
N VAL A 492 21.94 -30.98 -18.79
CA VAL A 492 21.19 -30.63 -20.01
C VAL A 492 20.72 -31.93 -20.65
N GLN A 493 19.48 -32.31 -20.37
CA GLN A 493 18.83 -33.36 -21.13
C GLN A 493 18.44 -32.80 -22.50
N ARG A 494 19.23 -33.13 -23.52
CA ARG A 494 18.87 -32.86 -24.91
C ARG A 494 17.76 -33.83 -25.31
N HIS A 495 16.51 -33.38 -25.22
CA HIS A 495 15.40 -34.11 -25.81
C HIS A 495 15.50 -33.99 -27.33
N VAL A 496 15.94 -35.07 -27.99
CA VAL A 496 15.85 -35.19 -29.45
C VAL A 496 14.39 -35.46 -29.75
N VAL A 497 13.64 -34.40 -30.07
CA VAL A 497 12.26 -34.51 -30.53
C VAL A 497 12.30 -35.15 -31.91
N LYS A 498 11.99 -36.45 -31.99
CA LYS A 498 12.05 -37.24 -33.22
C LYS A 498 11.00 -36.82 -34.27
N ASP A 499 9.91 -36.17 -33.85
CA ASP A 499 8.84 -35.69 -34.71
C ASP A 499 8.58 -34.20 -34.43
N GLY A 500 8.95 -33.34 -35.38
CA GLY A 500 9.10 -31.89 -35.19
C GLY A 500 7.90 -31.16 -34.60
N SER A 501 7.98 -30.80 -33.32
CA SER A 501 7.78 -29.47 -32.73
C SER A 501 7.70 -29.62 -31.21
N VAL A 502 8.45 -28.81 -30.47
CA VAL A 502 8.25 -28.71 -29.01
C VAL A 502 6.92 -27.99 -28.82
N VAL A 503 5.87 -28.71 -28.42
CA VAL A 503 4.61 -28.08 -28.04
C VAL A 503 4.87 -27.30 -26.75
N LEU A 504 4.58 -26.00 -26.77
CA LEU A 504 4.69 -25.13 -25.60
C LEU A 504 3.32 -24.95 -24.98
N CYS A 505 3.28 -24.70 -23.67
CA CYS A 505 2.09 -24.31 -22.94
C CYS A 505 1.39 -23.15 -23.66
N ASN A 506 0.10 -23.32 -23.96
CA ASN A 506 -0.72 -22.35 -24.70
C ASN A 506 -0.99 -21.04 -23.93
N THR A 507 -0.47 -20.93 -22.71
CA THR A 507 -0.72 -19.80 -21.82
C THR A 507 0.55 -19.03 -21.47
N CYS A 508 1.61 -19.72 -21.06
CA CYS A 508 2.89 -19.05 -20.77
C CYS A 508 3.87 -19.05 -21.95
N TYR A 509 3.70 -19.94 -22.93
CA TYR A 509 4.62 -20.11 -24.05
C TYR A 509 6.09 -20.34 -23.62
N MET A 510 6.32 -20.83 -22.39
CA MET A 510 7.65 -21.07 -21.82
C MET A 510 7.92 -22.56 -21.56
N ASP A 511 6.96 -23.24 -20.96
CA ASP A 511 7.13 -24.61 -20.44
C ASP A 511 6.36 -25.62 -21.31
N THR A 512 6.79 -26.89 -21.32
CA THR A 512 6.05 -27.99 -21.96
C THR A 512 4.69 -28.20 -21.28
N PRO A 513 3.59 -28.38 -22.03
CA PRO A 513 2.30 -28.67 -21.44
C PRO A 513 2.27 -30.07 -20.83
N THR A 514 1.62 -30.22 -19.69
CA THR A 514 1.47 -31.49 -18.96
C THR A 514 0.04 -31.73 -18.48
N ARG A 515 -0.84 -30.74 -18.67
CA ARG A 515 -2.23 -30.70 -18.21
C ARG A 515 -3.07 -30.00 -19.27
N SER A 516 -4.38 -30.10 -19.13
CA SER A 516 -5.33 -29.30 -19.91
C SER A 516 -6.22 -28.50 -18.96
N ILE A 517 -6.58 -27.28 -19.35
CA ILE A 517 -7.58 -26.46 -18.66
C ILE A 517 -8.69 -26.06 -19.64
N GLU A 518 -9.91 -25.99 -19.12
CA GLU A 518 -11.04 -25.48 -19.89
C GLU A 518 -11.13 -23.96 -19.71
N THR A 519 -11.14 -23.24 -20.83
CA THR A 519 -11.29 -21.79 -20.88
C THR A 519 -12.51 -21.44 -21.72
N ILE A 520 -12.93 -20.17 -21.69
CA ILE A 520 -14.03 -19.67 -22.53
C ILE A 520 -13.70 -19.85 -24.03
N GLU A 521 -12.41 -19.86 -24.39
CA GLU A 521 -11.92 -20.09 -25.76
C GLU A 521 -11.80 -21.59 -26.11
N GLY A 522 -12.11 -22.48 -25.18
CA GLY A 522 -11.99 -23.93 -25.33
C GLY A 522 -10.87 -24.54 -24.48
N LEU A 523 -10.55 -25.80 -24.78
CA LEU A 523 -9.52 -26.57 -24.08
C LEU A 523 -8.11 -26.05 -24.45
N LYS A 524 -7.32 -25.64 -23.46
CA LYS A 524 -5.92 -25.23 -23.64
C LYS A 524 -4.99 -26.24 -22.98
N GLU A 525 -3.96 -26.67 -23.71
CA GLU A 525 -2.87 -27.47 -23.16
C GLU A 525 -1.88 -26.55 -22.41
N VAL A 526 -1.65 -26.83 -21.13
CA VAL A 526 -0.89 -25.94 -20.25
C VAL A 526 0.12 -26.70 -19.39
N CYS A 527 1.17 -26.01 -18.97
CA CYS A 527 2.12 -26.57 -18.00
C CYS A 527 1.50 -26.67 -16.60
N ASN A 528 2.10 -27.48 -15.74
CA ASN A 528 1.60 -27.70 -14.38
C ASN A 528 1.44 -26.39 -13.58
N THR A 529 2.41 -25.46 -13.68
CA THR A 529 2.35 -24.18 -12.97
C THR A 529 1.18 -23.32 -13.45
N CYS A 530 0.98 -23.18 -14.76
CA CYS A 530 -0.16 -22.41 -15.28
C CYS A 530 -1.49 -23.07 -14.90
N CYS A 531 -1.57 -24.40 -14.87
CA CYS A 531 -2.76 -25.12 -14.40
C CYS A 531 -3.07 -24.82 -12.92
N GLN A 532 -2.06 -24.89 -12.05
CA GLN A 532 -2.22 -24.61 -10.62
C GLN A 532 -2.61 -23.13 -10.35
N LEU A 533 -1.94 -22.19 -11.02
CA LEU A 533 -2.27 -20.76 -10.92
C LEU A 533 -3.66 -20.45 -11.48
N TYR A 534 -4.09 -21.14 -12.54
CA TYR A 534 -5.43 -20.96 -13.08
C TYR A 534 -6.50 -21.40 -12.08
N LYS A 535 -6.31 -22.57 -11.44
CA LYS A 535 -7.21 -23.08 -10.39
C LYS A 535 -7.26 -22.18 -9.17
N LEU A 536 -6.10 -21.74 -8.66
CA LEU A 536 -6.05 -20.75 -7.58
C LEU A 536 -6.74 -19.45 -8.02
N GLY A 537 -6.53 -19.05 -9.28
CA GLY A 537 -7.18 -17.92 -9.90
C GLY A 537 -8.69 -18.04 -9.90
N ASP A 538 -9.27 -19.22 -10.13
CA ASP A 538 -10.72 -19.46 -10.10
C ASP A 538 -11.32 -19.12 -8.73
N GLU A 539 -10.67 -19.50 -7.63
CA GLU A 539 -11.09 -19.24 -6.23
C GLU A 539 -11.06 -17.76 -5.84
N ILE A 540 -10.38 -16.91 -6.63
CA ILE A 540 -10.26 -15.46 -6.40
C ILE A 540 -10.74 -14.63 -7.60
N SER A 541 -11.30 -15.31 -8.60
CA SER A 541 -11.65 -14.75 -9.89
C SER A 541 -12.89 -13.87 -9.83
N PHE A 542 -13.25 -13.33 -10.99
CA PHE A 542 -14.46 -12.53 -11.19
C PHE A 542 -15.74 -13.20 -10.72
N LYS A 543 -15.84 -14.54 -10.74
CA LYS A 543 -17.04 -15.24 -10.26
C LYS A 543 -17.28 -14.96 -8.79
N GLU A 544 -16.30 -15.29 -7.96
CA GLU A 544 -16.40 -15.09 -6.51
C GLU A 544 -16.63 -13.61 -6.17
N ARG A 545 -16.00 -12.69 -6.92
CA ARG A 545 -16.23 -11.25 -6.74
C ARG A 545 -17.64 -10.82 -7.16
N TYR A 546 -18.21 -11.38 -8.22
CA TYR A 546 -19.57 -11.07 -8.68
C TYR A 546 -20.64 -11.59 -7.71
N GLU A 547 -20.40 -12.77 -7.13
CA GLU A 547 -21.31 -13.42 -6.18
C GLU A 547 -21.14 -12.90 -4.73
N SER A 548 -20.09 -12.13 -4.45
CA SER A 548 -19.79 -11.58 -3.12
C SER A 548 -20.67 -10.41 -2.68
N SER A 549 -20.60 -10.11 -1.38
CA SER A 549 -21.04 -8.85 -0.80
C SER A 549 -19.87 -7.87 -0.60
N ILE A 550 -20.18 -6.58 -0.71
CA ILE A 550 -19.27 -5.49 -0.35
C ILE A 550 -19.97 -4.52 0.61
N VAL A 551 -19.17 -3.80 1.41
CA VAL A 551 -19.66 -2.72 2.27
C VAL A 551 -19.31 -1.39 1.63
N LEU A 552 -20.32 -0.57 1.34
CA LEU A 552 -20.17 0.80 0.83
C LEU A 552 -20.94 1.75 1.74
N ASN A 553 -20.28 2.78 2.27
CA ASN A 553 -20.83 3.73 3.24
C ASN A 553 -21.58 3.04 4.41
N GLY A 554 -20.97 1.99 4.98
CA GLY A 554 -21.55 1.21 6.08
C GLY A 554 -22.74 0.32 5.72
N LYS A 555 -23.13 0.23 4.44
CA LYS A 555 -24.22 -0.64 3.98
C LYS A 555 -23.66 -1.84 3.22
N GLU A 556 -24.03 -3.04 3.64
CA GLU A 556 -23.73 -4.26 2.90
C GLU A 556 -24.60 -4.36 1.64
N ARG A 557 -23.99 -4.74 0.52
CA ARG A 557 -24.61 -4.90 -0.79
C ARG A 557 -24.13 -6.19 -1.44
N GLU A 558 -25.06 -7.07 -1.81
CA GLU A 558 -24.78 -8.21 -2.68
C GLU A 558 -24.62 -7.73 -4.11
N LEU A 559 -23.48 -8.05 -4.74
CA LEU A 559 -23.11 -7.50 -6.02
C LEU A 559 -23.96 -8.03 -7.19
N LYS A 560 -24.28 -9.33 -7.19
CA LYS A 560 -25.19 -9.94 -8.19
C LYS A 560 -26.57 -9.29 -8.24
N LYS A 561 -27.09 -8.80 -7.11
CA LYS A 561 -28.41 -8.14 -7.04
C LYS A 561 -28.42 -6.79 -7.76
N LEU A 562 -27.27 -6.17 -7.97
CA LEU A 562 -27.16 -4.93 -8.75
C LEU A 562 -27.41 -5.16 -10.25
N TYR A 563 -27.39 -6.40 -10.71
CA TYR A 563 -27.56 -6.83 -12.09
C TYR A 563 -28.72 -7.82 -12.25
N GLY A 564 -29.80 -7.64 -11.48
CA GLY A 564 -31.03 -8.42 -11.63
C GLY A 564 -30.94 -9.87 -11.15
N ASP A 565 -29.93 -10.20 -10.33
CA ASP A 565 -29.68 -11.57 -9.82
C ASP A 565 -29.39 -12.60 -10.93
N ARG A 566 -28.83 -12.15 -12.06
CA ARG A 566 -28.41 -13.00 -13.17
C ARG A 566 -27.30 -13.97 -12.77
N SER A 567 -27.34 -15.17 -13.34
CA SER A 567 -26.36 -16.22 -13.06
C SER A 567 -24.99 -15.87 -13.64
N TRP A 568 -23.93 -16.40 -13.00
CA TRP A 568 -22.57 -16.24 -13.50
C TRP A 568 -22.37 -16.80 -14.91
N ASP A 569 -23.04 -17.90 -15.27
CA ASP A 569 -22.91 -18.50 -16.60
C ASP A 569 -23.38 -17.54 -17.71
N GLU A 570 -24.37 -16.69 -17.42
CA GLU A 570 -24.78 -15.62 -18.33
C GLU A 570 -23.75 -14.48 -18.35
N MET A 571 -23.35 -14.02 -17.16
CA MET A 571 -22.56 -12.79 -17.00
C MET A 571 -21.07 -12.96 -17.31
N SER A 572 -20.54 -14.17 -17.23
CA SER A 572 -19.14 -14.51 -17.50
C SER A 572 -18.68 -14.12 -18.92
N LYS A 573 -19.62 -13.97 -19.86
CA LYS A 573 -19.36 -13.56 -21.25
C LYS A 573 -19.17 -12.04 -21.42
N TYR A 574 -19.47 -11.27 -20.37
CA TYR A 574 -19.53 -9.80 -20.39
C TYR A 574 -18.63 -9.16 -19.33
N VAL A 575 -17.58 -9.86 -18.86
CA VAL A 575 -16.70 -9.37 -17.78
C VAL A 575 -16.08 -8.01 -18.10
N ILE A 576 -15.60 -7.81 -19.32
CA ILE A 576 -15.01 -6.53 -19.73
C ILE A 576 -16.07 -5.44 -19.83
N GLU A 577 -17.27 -5.77 -20.32
CA GLU A 577 -18.40 -4.85 -20.38
C GLU A 577 -18.86 -4.42 -18.97
N LEU A 578 -18.89 -5.35 -18.01
CA LEU A 578 -19.16 -5.06 -16.61
C LEU A 578 -18.11 -4.11 -16.00
N ILE A 579 -16.82 -4.41 -16.19
CA ILE A 579 -15.73 -3.54 -15.74
C ILE A 579 -15.76 -2.18 -16.44
N SER A 580 -16.20 -2.12 -17.70
CA SER A 580 -16.37 -0.87 -18.46
C SER A 580 -17.60 -0.07 -18.02
N GLY A 581 -18.37 -0.61 -17.07
CA GLY A 581 -19.48 0.05 -16.39
C GLY A 581 -20.84 -0.09 -17.08
N HIS A 582 -21.03 -1.06 -17.98
CA HIS A 582 -22.34 -1.26 -18.62
C HIS A 582 -23.42 -1.62 -17.60
N SER A 583 -24.63 -1.10 -17.82
CA SER A 583 -25.82 -1.51 -17.06
C SER A 583 -26.37 -2.84 -17.57
N GLU A 584 -27.27 -3.46 -16.79
CA GLU A 584 -27.99 -4.66 -17.22
C GLU A 584 -28.75 -4.46 -18.55
N VAL A 585 -29.46 -3.33 -18.67
CA VAL A 585 -30.22 -2.98 -19.88
C VAL A 585 -29.28 -2.78 -21.08
N GLU A 586 -28.12 -2.17 -20.86
CA GLU A 586 -27.11 -2.00 -21.90
C GLU A 586 -26.50 -3.32 -22.34
N ILE A 587 -26.32 -4.29 -21.43
CA ILE A 587 -25.86 -5.64 -21.77
C ILE A 587 -26.87 -6.35 -22.68
N ASP A 588 -28.16 -6.18 -22.44
CA ASP A 588 -29.18 -6.75 -23.33
C ASP A 588 -29.21 -6.04 -24.70
N ALA A 589 -29.09 -4.70 -24.71
CA ALA A 589 -29.01 -3.92 -25.94
C ALA A 589 -27.73 -4.23 -26.76
N LEU A 590 -26.64 -4.66 -26.11
CA LEU A 590 -25.44 -5.15 -26.80
C LEU A 590 -25.70 -6.43 -27.60
N LYS A 591 -26.62 -7.30 -27.15
CA LYS A 591 -26.97 -8.55 -27.85
C LYS A 591 -27.68 -8.26 -29.17
N THR A 592 -28.46 -7.18 -29.23
CA THR A 592 -29.20 -6.74 -30.43
C THR A 592 -28.42 -5.77 -31.31
N GLY A 593 -27.26 -5.28 -30.85
CA GLY A 593 -26.45 -4.30 -31.55
C GLY A 593 -27.01 -2.88 -31.50
N GLU A 594 -27.92 -2.61 -30.57
CA GLU A 594 -28.55 -1.29 -30.40
C GLU A 594 -27.62 -0.24 -29.80
N VAL A 595 -26.59 -0.68 -29.08
CA VAL A 595 -25.55 0.14 -28.45
C VAL A 595 -24.16 -0.39 -28.76
N GLU A 596 -23.17 0.51 -28.74
CA GLU A 596 -21.77 0.13 -28.87
C GLU A 596 -21.18 -0.31 -27.52
N ARG A 597 -20.02 -0.96 -27.56
CA ARG A 597 -19.30 -1.30 -26.33
C ARG A 597 -18.51 -0.09 -25.84
N ARG A 598 -18.63 0.22 -24.56
CA ARG A 598 -17.83 1.26 -23.91
C ARG A 598 -16.33 0.98 -23.95
N ASN A 599 -15.55 2.06 -23.93
CA ASN A 599 -14.10 2.01 -23.81
C ASN A 599 -13.68 1.57 -22.39
N VAL A 600 -12.58 0.82 -22.31
CA VAL A 600 -11.96 0.36 -21.07
C VAL A 600 -10.61 1.07 -20.86
N ALA A 601 -10.29 1.40 -19.61
CA ALA A 601 -8.97 1.90 -19.23
C ALA A 601 -8.18 0.82 -18.50
N VAL A 602 -6.87 0.83 -18.72
CA VAL A 602 -5.88 0.22 -17.83
C VAL A 602 -5.09 1.34 -17.18
N MET A 603 -5.00 1.29 -15.86
CA MET A 603 -4.25 2.25 -15.06
C MET A 603 -3.20 1.53 -14.23
N LYS A 604 -1.97 2.05 -14.28
CA LYS A 604 -0.86 1.60 -13.43
C LYS A 604 -0.36 2.74 -12.55
N LEU A 605 -0.19 2.46 -11.26
CA LEU A 605 0.22 3.39 -10.22
C LEU A 605 1.53 2.90 -9.61
N ASP A 606 2.48 3.79 -9.33
CA ASP A 606 3.73 3.39 -8.66
C ASP A 606 4.35 4.56 -7.89
N GLY A 607 4.79 4.30 -6.66
CA GLY A 607 5.40 5.27 -5.75
C GLY A 607 6.66 5.94 -6.30
N ASN A 608 6.76 7.25 -6.10
CA ASN A 608 7.95 8.01 -6.50
C ASN A 608 9.07 7.80 -5.48
N LEU A 609 10.23 7.28 -5.92
CA LEU A 609 11.45 7.12 -5.09
C LEU A 609 11.20 6.39 -3.74
N MET A 610 10.38 5.33 -3.72
CA MET A 610 10.10 4.59 -2.48
C MET A 610 11.31 3.82 -1.94
N GLY A 611 12.20 3.32 -2.81
CA GLY A 611 13.47 2.70 -2.39
C GLY A 611 14.34 3.64 -1.53
N PRO A 612 14.73 4.82 -2.04
CA PRO A 612 15.42 5.83 -1.22
C PRO A 612 14.62 6.27 0.01
N PHE A 613 13.29 6.40 -0.11
CA PHE A 613 12.43 6.73 1.03
C PHE A 613 12.55 5.69 2.15
N MET A 614 12.53 4.38 1.87
CA MET A 614 12.74 3.36 2.89
C MET A 614 14.21 3.29 3.34
N GLY A 615 15.17 3.47 2.43
CA GLY A 615 16.61 3.40 2.73
C GLY A 615 17.16 4.55 3.58
N THR A 616 16.35 5.54 3.91
CA THR A 616 16.70 6.67 4.79
C THR A 616 16.03 6.59 6.17
N SER A 617 15.47 5.43 6.52
CA SER A 617 14.97 5.19 7.87
C SER A 617 16.10 5.21 8.89
N ILE A 618 15.83 5.74 10.08
CA ILE A 618 16.84 5.92 11.13
C ILE A 618 16.72 4.92 12.29
N SER A 619 15.60 4.19 12.37
CA SER A 619 15.35 3.14 13.38
C SER A 619 14.39 2.08 12.87
N PHE A 620 14.25 0.96 13.59
CA PHE A 620 13.28 -0.09 13.24
C PHE A 620 11.85 0.43 13.31
N THR A 621 11.52 1.23 14.32
CA THR A 621 10.19 1.86 14.39
C THR A 621 9.90 2.70 13.14
N ASP A 622 10.86 3.49 12.67
CA ASP A 622 10.72 4.29 11.45
C ASP A 622 10.49 3.42 10.20
N VAL A 623 11.17 2.28 10.08
CA VAL A 623 10.93 1.29 9.01
C VAL A 623 9.50 0.75 9.06
N TYR A 624 9.04 0.31 10.23
CA TYR A 624 7.68 -0.19 10.42
C TYR A 624 6.62 0.85 10.05
N GLU A 625 6.76 2.07 10.58
CA GLU A 625 5.81 3.14 10.34
C GLU A 625 5.76 3.54 8.86
N ARG A 626 6.92 3.72 8.20
CA ARG A 626 6.95 4.04 6.76
C ARG A 626 6.33 2.93 5.93
N SER A 627 6.68 1.67 6.20
CA SER A 627 6.12 0.50 5.50
C SER A 627 4.60 0.45 5.60
N ALA A 628 4.06 0.49 6.82
CA ALA A 628 2.62 0.45 7.05
C ALA A 628 1.92 1.64 6.37
N ARG A 629 2.50 2.83 6.46
CA ARG A 629 1.92 4.04 5.85
C ARG A 629 1.91 4.01 4.33
N ILE A 630 2.87 3.37 3.68
CA ILE A 630 2.87 3.24 2.21
C ILE A 630 1.65 2.43 1.75
N ASP A 631 1.45 1.23 2.31
CA ASP A 631 0.31 0.39 1.95
C ASP A 631 -1.02 1.05 2.34
N LEU A 632 -1.13 1.55 3.58
CA LEU A 632 -2.32 2.26 4.05
C LEU A 632 -2.63 3.50 3.21
N ALA A 633 -1.63 4.27 2.77
CA ALA A 633 -1.85 5.45 1.94
C ALA A 633 -2.50 5.08 0.60
N LEU A 634 -2.02 4.03 -0.06
CA LEU A 634 -2.60 3.54 -1.31
C LEU A 634 -4.02 3.04 -1.09
N LYS A 635 -4.24 2.17 -0.10
CA LYS A 635 -5.57 1.59 0.20
C LYS A 635 -6.58 2.66 0.61
N LYS A 636 -6.21 3.56 1.53
CA LYS A 636 -7.06 4.69 1.94
C LYS A 636 -7.39 5.61 0.77
N SER A 637 -6.45 5.84 -0.15
CA SER A 637 -6.73 6.66 -1.34
C SER A 637 -7.76 6.02 -2.27
N ILE A 638 -7.72 4.68 -2.43
CA ILE A 638 -8.71 3.92 -3.20
C ILE A 638 -10.08 3.95 -2.49
N PHE A 639 -10.12 3.72 -1.18
CA PHE A 639 -11.37 3.80 -0.41
C PHE A 639 -11.97 5.21 -0.46
N LYS A 640 -11.15 6.25 -0.38
CA LYS A 640 -11.62 7.62 -0.50
C LYS A 640 -12.18 7.91 -1.89
N ALA A 641 -11.57 7.36 -2.94
CA ALA A 641 -12.13 7.45 -4.29
C ALA A 641 -13.47 6.71 -4.39
N LEU A 642 -13.61 5.50 -3.83
CA LEU A 642 -14.87 4.75 -3.79
C LEU A 642 -15.99 5.54 -3.09
N GLU A 643 -15.71 6.13 -1.92
CA GLU A 643 -16.63 6.99 -1.18
C GLU A 643 -17.09 8.18 -2.04
N ARG A 644 -16.15 8.90 -2.67
CA ARG A 644 -16.44 10.06 -3.53
C ARG A 644 -17.25 9.70 -4.77
N ILE A 645 -16.94 8.56 -5.41
CA ILE A 645 -17.71 8.02 -6.53
C ILE A 645 -19.14 7.73 -6.08
N TYR A 646 -19.29 7.01 -4.96
CA TYR A 646 -20.58 6.62 -4.42
C TYR A 646 -21.44 7.85 -4.13
N ASP A 647 -20.92 8.81 -3.36
CA ASP A 647 -21.63 10.01 -2.94
C ASP A 647 -22.01 10.89 -4.13
N SER A 648 -21.07 11.11 -5.06
CA SER A 648 -21.30 11.95 -6.24
C SER A 648 -22.40 11.40 -7.14
N ILE A 649 -22.40 10.09 -7.37
CA ILE A 649 -23.36 9.42 -8.25
C ILE A 649 -24.70 9.22 -7.54
N SER A 650 -24.72 8.84 -6.25
CA SER A 650 -25.98 8.70 -5.49
C SER A 650 -26.71 10.04 -5.40
N THR A 651 -25.97 11.14 -5.23
CA THR A 651 -26.53 12.50 -5.26
C THR A 651 -27.21 12.82 -6.59
N MET A 652 -26.71 12.31 -7.71
CA MET A 652 -27.33 12.49 -9.03
C MET A 652 -28.43 11.48 -9.34
N THR A 653 -28.34 10.26 -8.81
CA THR A 653 -29.12 9.09 -9.24
C THR A 653 -29.75 8.37 -8.05
N ASP A 654 -29.22 7.23 -7.62
CA ASP A 654 -29.58 6.50 -6.41
C ASP A 654 -28.39 5.68 -5.87
N ASP A 655 -28.57 5.11 -4.69
CA ASP A 655 -27.58 4.26 -4.01
C ASP A 655 -27.20 2.99 -4.81
N ALA A 656 -28.10 2.49 -5.66
CA ALA A 656 -27.89 1.25 -6.41
C ALA A 656 -27.02 1.50 -7.66
N GLU A 657 -27.29 2.57 -8.41
CA GLU A 657 -26.48 3.00 -9.55
C GLU A 657 -25.07 3.42 -9.09
N ALA A 658 -24.96 4.13 -7.96
CA ALA A 658 -23.69 4.43 -7.33
C ALA A 658 -22.90 3.16 -6.97
N ALA A 659 -23.56 2.18 -6.35
CA ALA A 659 -22.96 0.89 -6.01
C ALA A 659 -22.47 0.13 -7.25
N LYS A 660 -23.19 0.17 -8.38
CA LYS A 660 -22.77 -0.46 -9.64
C LYS A 660 -21.45 0.10 -10.15
N GLN A 661 -21.27 1.42 -10.10
CA GLN A 661 -20.03 2.03 -10.56
C GLN A 661 -18.85 1.70 -9.65
N CYS A 662 -19.07 1.64 -8.33
CA CYS A 662 -18.05 1.14 -7.39
C CYS A 662 -17.72 -0.34 -7.63
N ALA A 663 -18.72 -1.19 -7.91
CA ALA A 663 -18.53 -2.61 -8.21
C ALA A 663 -17.68 -2.81 -9.48
N ALA A 664 -17.96 -2.05 -10.55
CA ALA A 664 -17.17 -2.10 -11.79
C ALA A 664 -15.68 -1.83 -11.56
N LEU A 665 -15.35 -0.85 -10.71
CA LEU A 665 -13.98 -0.56 -10.30
C LEU A 665 -13.38 -1.70 -9.50
N LEU A 666 -14.07 -2.18 -8.45
CA LEU A 666 -13.58 -3.25 -7.57
C LEU A 666 -13.29 -4.54 -8.35
N TRP A 667 -14.17 -4.91 -9.28
CA TRP A 667 -13.96 -6.09 -10.13
C TRP A 667 -12.68 -5.98 -10.96
N GLY A 668 -12.38 -4.81 -11.51
CA GLY A 668 -11.22 -4.62 -12.36
C GLY A 668 -9.90 -4.35 -11.64
N ILE A 669 -9.86 -4.25 -10.30
CA ILE A 669 -8.61 -4.20 -9.54
C ILE A 669 -7.91 -5.57 -9.63
N LEU A 670 -6.78 -5.63 -10.34
CA LEU A 670 -6.01 -6.86 -10.47
C LEU A 670 -5.10 -7.05 -9.26
N TYR A 671 -4.37 -5.99 -8.88
CA TYR A 671 -3.64 -5.92 -7.62
C TYR A 671 -3.48 -4.45 -7.16
N ALA A 672 -3.35 -4.27 -5.86
CA ALA A 672 -2.92 -3.02 -5.24
C ALA A 672 -2.29 -3.38 -3.89
N GLY A 673 -1.04 -3.01 -3.66
CA GLY A 673 -0.33 -3.33 -2.43
C GLY A 673 1.02 -2.63 -2.40
N GLY A 674 1.44 -2.22 -1.21
CA GLY A 674 2.60 -1.34 -1.07
C GLY A 674 2.38 -0.04 -1.84
N ASP A 675 3.28 0.27 -2.77
CA ASP A 675 3.25 1.47 -3.60
C ASP A 675 2.85 1.24 -5.07
N ASP A 676 2.56 0.00 -5.49
CA ASP A 676 2.23 -0.37 -6.88
C ASP A 676 0.78 -0.89 -7.01
N SER A 677 0.16 -0.63 -8.15
CA SER A 677 -1.18 -1.13 -8.46
C SER A 677 -1.42 -1.23 -9.96
N LEU A 678 -2.20 -2.25 -10.34
CA LEU A 678 -2.74 -2.43 -11.69
C LEU A 678 -4.26 -2.58 -11.63
N ILE A 679 -4.95 -1.70 -12.34
CA ILE A 679 -6.40 -1.59 -12.32
C ILE A 679 -6.93 -1.51 -13.75
N VAL A 680 -7.89 -2.36 -14.07
CA VAL A 680 -8.77 -2.21 -15.25
C VAL A 680 -10.04 -1.52 -14.75
N LEU A 681 -10.52 -0.48 -15.43
CA LEU A 681 -11.64 0.31 -14.93
C LEU A 681 -12.41 0.97 -16.09
N PRO A 682 -13.62 1.50 -15.84
CA PRO A 682 -14.32 2.28 -16.85
C PRO A 682 -13.46 3.46 -17.30
N SER A 683 -13.30 3.63 -18.61
CA SER A 683 -12.44 4.70 -19.15
C SER A 683 -12.85 6.09 -18.68
N TRP A 684 -14.15 6.36 -18.63
CA TRP A 684 -14.70 7.63 -18.17
C TRP A 684 -14.37 7.96 -16.72
N LEU A 685 -14.16 6.94 -15.88
CA LEU A 685 -13.86 7.09 -14.47
C LEU A 685 -12.35 7.32 -14.21
N ALA A 686 -11.49 6.81 -15.09
CA ALA A 686 -10.04 6.79 -14.88
C ALA A 686 -9.41 8.17 -14.58
N PRO A 687 -9.78 9.28 -15.27
CA PRO A 687 -9.20 10.59 -14.97
C PRO A 687 -9.54 11.07 -13.55
N SER A 688 -10.83 11.04 -13.16
CA SER A 688 -11.28 11.45 -11.82
C SER A 688 -10.68 10.56 -10.73
N PHE A 689 -10.66 9.25 -10.95
CA PHE A 689 -10.07 8.28 -10.03
C PHE A 689 -8.58 8.56 -9.80
N SER A 690 -7.81 8.78 -10.88
CA SER A 690 -6.39 9.10 -10.79
C SER A 690 -6.10 10.41 -10.05
N TRP A 691 -6.98 11.41 -10.20
CA TRP A 691 -6.86 12.69 -9.53
C TRP A 691 -7.05 12.55 -8.01
N ILE A 692 -8.10 11.82 -7.59
CA ILE A 692 -8.36 11.55 -6.17
C ILE A 692 -7.24 10.70 -5.55
N VAL A 693 -6.92 9.56 -6.16
CA VAL A 693 -5.89 8.62 -5.66
C VAL A 693 -4.52 9.30 -5.58
N GLY A 694 -4.13 10.02 -6.62
CA GLY A 694 -2.86 10.74 -6.67
C GLY A 694 -2.73 11.80 -5.59
N ASN A 695 -3.80 12.53 -5.27
CA ASN A 695 -3.77 13.54 -4.22
C ASN A 695 -3.85 12.91 -2.81
N GLU A 696 -4.77 11.98 -2.58
CA GLU A 696 -4.97 11.35 -1.27
C GLU A 696 -3.78 10.50 -0.84
N PHE A 697 -3.14 9.76 -1.76
CA PHE A 697 -1.90 9.03 -1.45
C PHE A 697 -0.81 9.98 -0.92
N ARG A 698 -0.59 11.09 -1.63
CA ARG A 698 0.41 12.10 -1.24
C ARG A 698 0.10 12.69 0.12
N LEU A 699 -1.16 13.05 0.35
CA LEU A 699 -1.59 13.60 1.63
C LEU A 699 -1.45 12.57 2.76
N ASN A 700 -1.77 11.30 2.54
CA ASN A 700 -1.63 10.25 3.56
C ASN A 700 -0.15 9.94 3.89
N LEU A 701 0.77 10.17 2.94
CA LEU A 701 2.22 10.15 3.17
C LEU A 701 2.81 11.48 3.66
N GLY A 702 2.03 12.34 4.32
CA GLY A 702 2.59 13.56 4.91
C GLY A 702 3.02 14.61 3.90
N GLY A 703 2.62 14.48 2.63
CA GLY A 703 3.04 15.36 1.56
C GLY A 703 4.50 15.18 1.13
N VAL A 704 5.17 14.07 1.47
CA VAL A 704 6.60 13.89 1.16
C VAL A 704 6.86 13.00 -0.05
N ARG A 705 5.89 12.16 -0.44
CA ARG A 705 5.93 11.31 -1.64
C ARG A 705 4.60 11.32 -2.39
N GLY A 706 4.66 11.18 -3.72
CA GLY A 706 3.48 11.01 -4.59
C GLY A 706 3.58 9.77 -5.49
N LEU A 707 2.65 9.68 -6.45
CA LEU A 707 2.53 8.57 -7.41
C LEU A 707 2.88 8.98 -8.84
N GLY A 708 3.53 8.09 -9.58
CA GLY A 708 3.48 8.10 -11.04
C GLY A 708 2.25 7.33 -11.52
N ILE A 709 1.43 7.94 -12.36
CA ILE A 709 0.16 7.36 -12.83
C ILE A 709 0.13 7.36 -14.36
N GLY A 710 -0.04 6.18 -14.95
CA GLY A 710 -0.22 6.00 -16.39
C GLY A 710 -1.58 5.39 -16.71
N ILE A 711 -2.33 6.02 -17.63
CA ILE A 711 -3.67 5.59 -18.07
C ILE A 711 -3.66 5.30 -19.57
N ALA A 712 -3.89 4.05 -19.95
CA ALA A 712 -4.05 3.62 -21.33
C ALA A 712 -5.50 3.25 -21.61
N VAL A 713 -6.12 3.85 -22.62
CA VAL A 713 -7.52 3.60 -22.97
C VAL A 713 -7.65 2.99 -24.36
N GLY A 714 -8.53 2.00 -24.49
CA GLY A 714 -8.92 1.44 -25.77
C GLY A 714 -10.37 0.99 -25.81
N GLY A 715 -10.84 0.59 -27.00
CA GLY A 715 -12.16 -0.03 -27.13
C GLY A 715 -12.29 -1.32 -26.32
N ALA A 716 -13.50 -1.78 -26.01
CA ALA A 716 -13.71 -3.00 -25.22
C ALA A 716 -13.04 -4.26 -25.80
N LYS A 717 -12.80 -4.30 -27.11
CA LYS A 717 -12.09 -5.40 -27.80
C LYS A 717 -10.58 -5.19 -27.90
N ALA A 718 -10.06 -4.12 -27.32
CA ALA A 718 -8.63 -3.85 -27.32
C ALA A 718 -7.87 -4.95 -26.58
N ASN A 719 -6.64 -5.22 -27.02
CA ASN A 719 -5.76 -6.13 -26.33
C ASN A 719 -5.35 -5.51 -24.97
N ILE A 720 -5.86 -6.08 -23.88
CA ILE A 720 -5.60 -5.63 -22.50
C ILE A 720 -4.10 -5.62 -22.19
N TRP A 721 -3.33 -6.57 -22.71
CA TRP A 721 -1.87 -6.61 -22.51
C TRP A 721 -1.15 -5.48 -23.21
N GLY A 722 -1.62 -5.10 -24.40
CA GLY A 722 -1.18 -3.87 -25.06
C GLY A 722 -1.43 -2.65 -24.18
N LEU A 723 -2.64 -2.54 -23.61
CA LEU A 723 -2.99 -1.44 -22.70
C LEU A 723 -2.15 -1.45 -21.40
N ILE A 724 -1.87 -2.62 -20.81
CA ILE A 724 -0.99 -2.75 -19.64
C ILE A 724 0.42 -2.25 -19.95
N SER A 725 0.99 -2.69 -21.08
CA SER A 725 2.31 -2.26 -21.53
C SER A 725 2.35 -0.75 -21.82
N ALA A 726 1.32 -0.22 -22.48
CA ALA A 726 1.17 1.22 -22.72
C ALA A 726 1.05 2.02 -21.41
N ALA A 727 0.26 1.56 -20.45
CA ALA A 727 0.10 2.20 -19.14
C ALA A 727 1.42 2.22 -18.34
N ASP A 728 2.21 1.14 -18.40
CA ASP A 728 3.52 1.06 -17.75
C ASP A 728 4.54 2.04 -18.36
N GLU A 729 4.59 2.18 -19.70
CA GLU A 729 5.44 3.18 -20.35
C GLU A 729 4.99 4.62 -20.00
N LEU A 730 3.69 4.90 -19.99
CA LEU A 730 3.14 6.20 -19.56
C LEU A 730 3.53 6.52 -18.11
N LYS A 731 3.38 5.55 -17.20
CA LYS A 731 3.77 5.66 -15.80
C LYS A 731 5.28 5.91 -15.67
N GLY A 732 6.10 5.17 -16.42
CA GLY A 732 7.55 5.34 -16.47
C GLY A 732 7.97 6.72 -16.94
N GLU A 733 7.30 7.26 -17.96
CA GLU A 733 7.49 8.64 -18.43
C GLU A 733 7.05 9.68 -17.40
N ALA A 734 5.93 9.46 -16.70
CA ALA A 734 5.45 10.34 -15.64
C ALA A 734 6.48 10.43 -14.50
N LYS A 735 7.06 9.30 -14.09
CA LYS A 735 8.09 9.21 -13.05
C LYS A 735 9.38 9.95 -13.36
N LYS A 736 9.73 10.15 -14.63
CA LYS A 736 10.93 10.92 -15.00
C LYS A 736 10.83 12.38 -14.54
N TYR A 737 9.61 12.93 -14.44
CA TYR A 737 9.36 14.30 -14.00
C TYR A 737 9.42 14.45 -12.48
N THR A 738 8.96 13.46 -11.74
CA THR A 738 8.91 13.49 -10.27
C THR A 738 10.26 13.18 -9.62
N ARG A 739 11.32 12.93 -10.41
CA ARG A 739 12.70 12.83 -9.90
C ARG A 739 13.21 14.15 -9.32
N GLY A 740 12.71 15.29 -9.78
CA GLY A 740 13.07 16.62 -9.26
C GLY A 740 12.26 17.05 -8.03
N ASP A 741 11.03 16.54 -7.89
CA ASP A 741 10.18 16.71 -6.72
C ASP A 741 9.36 15.44 -6.48
N SER A 742 9.87 14.56 -5.62
CA SER A 742 9.26 13.27 -5.32
C SER A 742 7.97 13.38 -4.53
N SER A 743 7.67 14.57 -3.97
CA SER A 743 6.43 14.82 -3.23
C SER A 743 5.22 14.92 -4.14
N CYS A 744 5.42 15.17 -5.43
CA CYS A 744 4.36 15.35 -6.40
C CYS A 744 3.81 14.01 -6.90
N SER A 745 2.51 13.98 -7.22
CA SER A 745 1.94 12.94 -8.07
C SER A 745 1.87 13.44 -9.52
N SER A 746 1.89 12.55 -10.50
CA SER A 746 1.91 12.91 -11.92
C SER A 746 1.05 11.97 -12.75
N ILE A 747 0.12 12.54 -13.53
CA ILE A 747 -0.82 11.80 -14.37
C ILE A 747 -0.43 11.92 -15.85
N MET A 748 -0.39 10.79 -16.55
CA MET A 748 -0.30 10.71 -18.00
C MET A 748 -1.37 9.78 -18.57
N PHE A 749 -1.89 10.13 -19.74
CA PHE A 749 -2.92 9.35 -20.43
C PHE A 749 -2.76 9.36 -21.95
N ASP A 750 -3.13 8.25 -22.59
CA ASP A 750 -3.34 8.15 -24.05
C ASP A 750 -4.53 7.23 -24.36
N VAL A 751 -5.11 7.40 -25.55
CA VAL A 751 -6.28 6.66 -26.01
C VAL A 751 -6.15 6.24 -27.47
N ALA A 752 -6.57 5.01 -27.78
CA ALA A 752 -6.71 4.50 -29.14
C ALA A 752 -7.88 3.54 -29.27
N GLU A 753 -8.87 3.90 -30.08
CA GLU A 753 -10.11 3.11 -30.25
C GLU A 753 -9.97 2.04 -31.35
N GLU A 754 -9.28 2.37 -32.45
CA GLU A 754 -9.16 1.48 -33.62
C GLU A 754 -7.85 0.68 -33.67
N THR A 755 -6.85 1.07 -32.88
CA THR A 755 -5.51 0.45 -32.92
C THR A 755 -5.12 -0.06 -31.55
N THR A 756 -4.40 -1.19 -31.50
CA THR A 756 -3.82 -1.67 -30.25
C THR A 756 -2.77 -0.69 -29.74
N LEU A 757 -3.04 -0.09 -28.59
CA LEU A 757 -2.07 0.72 -27.88
C LEU A 757 -1.00 -0.20 -27.28
N THR A 758 0.28 0.14 -27.45
CA THR A 758 1.45 -0.58 -26.91
C THR A 758 2.47 0.42 -26.37
N ASP A 759 3.45 -0.04 -25.58
CA ASP A 759 4.60 0.75 -25.13
C ASP A 759 5.29 1.53 -26.27
N SER A 760 5.60 0.84 -27.37
CA SER A 760 6.30 1.39 -28.53
C SER A 760 5.49 2.48 -29.23
N LEU A 761 4.18 2.26 -29.42
CA LEU A 761 3.29 3.25 -30.03
C LEU A 761 3.12 4.48 -29.15
N VAL A 762 2.88 4.29 -27.85
CA VAL A 762 2.79 5.39 -26.88
C VAL A 762 4.07 6.21 -26.89
N LYS A 763 5.23 5.56 -26.83
CA LYS A 763 6.53 6.23 -26.82
C LYS A 763 6.74 7.06 -28.08
N ALA A 764 6.44 6.50 -29.26
CA ALA A 764 6.53 7.22 -30.52
C ALA A 764 5.59 8.43 -30.55
N ARG A 765 4.33 8.27 -30.12
CA ARG A 765 3.35 9.35 -30.03
C ARG A 765 3.78 10.44 -29.04
N LEU A 766 4.24 10.08 -27.85
CA LEU A 766 4.72 11.05 -26.86
C LEU A 766 5.91 11.85 -27.36
N ASN A 767 6.88 11.20 -28.03
CA ASN A 767 8.03 11.89 -28.61
C ASN A 767 7.58 12.88 -29.70
N TYR A 768 6.64 12.48 -30.56
CA TYR A 768 6.04 13.36 -31.55
C TYR A 768 5.34 14.55 -30.90
N LEU A 769 4.44 14.31 -29.94
CA LEU A 769 3.69 15.39 -29.25
C LEU A 769 4.61 16.37 -28.53
N ARG A 770 5.67 15.88 -27.90
CA ARG A 770 6.67 16.73 -27.21
C ARG A 770 7.48 17.54 -28.21
N GLY A 771 7.89 16.93 -29.33
CA GLY A 771 8.59 17.63 -30.42
C GLY A 771 7.75 18.74 -31.04
N GLU A 772 6.46 18.47 -31.24
CA GLU A 772 5.48 19.42 -31.81
C GLU A 772 4.90 20.40 -30.78
N LYS A 773 5.28 20.31 -29.51
CA LYS A 773 4.75 21.15 -28.41
C LYS A 773 3.21 21.09 -28.30
N LEU A 774 2.66 19.88 -28.48
CA LEU A 774 1.23 19.55 -28.49
C LEU A 774 0.71 18.87 -27.22
N THR A 775 1.55 18.79 -26.20
CA THR A 775 1.20 18.17 -24.93
C THR A 775 1.68 18.99 -23.74
N VAL A 776 0.82 19.08 -22.73
CA VAL A 776 1.11 19.64 -21.40
C VAL A 776 1.45 18.54 -20.40
N GLN A 777 1.36 17.26 -20.79
CA GLN A 777 1.61 16.11 -19.93
C GLN A 777 3.11 15.96 -19.57
N PRO A 778 3.43 15.44 -18.37
CA PRO A 778 2.51 14.97 -17.33
C PRO A 778 1.80 16.11 -16.59
N LEU A 779 0.57 15.84 -16.15
CA LEU A 779 -0.20 16.74 -15.29
C LEU A 779 0.19 16.48 -13.84
N VAL A 780 0.91 17.43 -13.24
CA VAL A 780 1.50 17.32 -11.90
C VAL A 780 0.52 17.80 -10.83
N LEU A 781 0.37 17.00 -9.77
CA LEU A 781 -0.40 17.31 -8.57
C LEU A 781 0.58 17.60 -7.42
N ASN A 782 0.58 18.82 -6.90
CA ASN A 782 1.42 19.18 -5.75
C ASN A 782 0.71 20.17 -4.80
N HIS A 783 1.36 20.49 -3.68
CA HIS A 783 0.76 21.33 -2.63
C HIS A 783 0.52 22.80 -3.04
N LYS A 784 1.24 23.31 -4.04
CA LYS A 784 1.13 24.70 -4.52
C LYS A 784 0.22 24.81 -5.75
N TYR A 785 0.19 23.76 -6.55
CA TYR A 785 -0.38 23.77 -7.88
C TYR A 785 -0.88 22.38 -8.27
N ASP A 786 -2.13 22.34 -8.69
CA ASP A 786 -2.77 21.16 -9.24
C ASP A 786 -2.99 21.39 -10.74
N ALA A 787 -2.05 20.87 -11.55
CA ALA A 787 -2.10 21.04 -12.99
C ALA A 787 -3.32 20.34 -13.61
N PHE A 788 -3.79 19.25 -13.01
CA PHE A 788 -4.94 18.51 -13.50
C PHE A 788 -6.23 19.30 -13.25
N LYS A 789 -6.40 19.86 -12.03
CA LYS A 789 -7.50 20.78 -11.68
C LYS A 789 -7.59 21.95 -12.65
N GLU A 790 -6.48 22.65 -12.86
CA GLU A 790 -6.46 23.79 -13.77
C GLU A 790 -6.77 23.35 -15.20
N TYR A 791 -6.31 22.17 -15.62
CA TYR A 791 -6.60 21.65 -16.94
C TYR A 791 -8.09 21.35 -17.16
N VAL A 792 -8.74 20.67 -16.21
CA VAL A 792 -10.19 20.37 -16.31
C VAL A 792 -11.06 21.62 -16.15
N LYS A 793 -10.62 22.60 -15.34
CA LYS A 793 -11.23 23.93 -15.26
C LYS A 793 -11.23 24.64 -16.61
N LEU A 794 -10.11 24.63 -17.33
CA LEU A 794 -10.01 25.29 -18.64
C LEU A 794 -10.96 24.67 -19.67
N LEU A 795 -11.16 23.35 -19.61
CA LEU A 795 -11.99 22.61 -20.56
C LEU A 795 -13.49 22.66 -20.24
N PHE A 796 -13.85 22.48 -18.96
CA PHE A 796 -15.23 22.23 -18.56
C PHE A 796 -15.76 23.17 -17.48
N ASP A 797 -14.93 24.08 -16.95
CA ASP A 797 -15.23 24.95 -15.80
C ASP A 797 -15.45 24.19 -14.48
N VAL A 798 -14.84 23.01 -14.37
CA VAL A 798 -14.90 22.15 -13.17
C VAL A 798 -13.81 22.54 -12.18
N GLN A 799 -14.15 22.67 -10.89
CA GLN A 799 -13.21 23.00 -9.82
C GLN A 799 -12.86 21.82 -8.92
N GLU A 800 -13.76 20.86 -8.76
CA GLU A 800 -13.65 19.80 -7.76
C GLU A 800 -13.80 18.40 -8.35
N TYR A 801 -13.27 17.39 -7.65
CA TYR A 801 -13.35 15.98 -8.07
C TYR A 801 -14.78 15.53 -8.31
N ASP A 802 -15.70 15.90 -7.41
CA ASP A 802 -17.10 15.49 -7.42
C ASP A 802 -17.83 16.05 -8.65
N GLU A 803 -17.49 17.26 -9.08
CA GLU A 803 -18.03 17.86 -10.31
C GLU A 803 -17.53 17.13 -11.56
N LEU A 804 -16.25 16.76 -11.60
CA LEU A 804 -15.69 15.99 -12.72
C LEU A 804 -16.30 14.59 -12.79
N LEU A 805 -16.50 13.93 -11.64
CA LEU A 805 -17.17 12.64 -11.55
C LEU A 805 -18.58 12.70 -12.14
N LYS A 806 -19.38 13.68 -11.71
CA LYS A 806 -20.74 13.89 -12.21
C LYS A 806 -20.77 14.17 -13.72
N LEU A 807 -19.85 15.02 -14.21
CA LEU A 807 -19.72 15.31 -15.63
C LEU A 807 -19.33 14.05 -16.42
N SER A 808 -18.30 13.34 -15.98
CA SER A 808 -17.79 12.12 -16.64
C SER A 808 -18.85 11.01 -16.71
N TYR A 809 -19.64 10.86 -15.64
CA TYR A 809 -20.80 9.97 -15.63
C TYR A 809 -21.78 10.37 -16.74
N LEU A 810 -22.20 11.64 -16.81
CA LEU A 810 -23.14 12.11 -17.86
C LEU A 810 -22.58 11.93 -19.28
N LEU A 811 -21.30 12.25 -19.50
CA LEU A 811 -20.68 12.15 -20.82
C LEU A 811 -20.63 10.71 -21.34
N SER A 812 -20.50 9.73 -20.44
CA SER A 812 -20.37 8.30 -20.76
C SER A 812 -21.69 7.53 -20.92
N ARG A 813 -22.84 8.18 -20.75
CA ARG A 813 -24.16 7.54 -20.87
C ARG A 813 -24.79 7.81 -22.23
N TYR A 814 -25.56 6.85 -22.74
CA TYR A 814 -26.29 7.03 -24.00
C TYR A 814 -27.41 8.06 -23.85
N ASP A 815 -27.64 8.88 -24.88
CA ASP A 815 -28.68 9.93 -24.89
C ASP A 815 -30.08 9.41 -25.24
N ARG A 816 -30.35 8.16 -24.86
CA ARG A 816 -31.62 7.45 -25.04
C ARG A 816 -32.24 7.17 -23.69
N GLU A 817 -33.49 7.62 -23.51
CA GLU A 817 -34.15 7.55 -22.22
C GLU A 817 -34.33 6.10 -21.77
N GLU A 818 -34.71 5.20 -22.68
CA GLU A 818 -34.92 3.77 -22.44
C GLU A 818 -33.71 3.06 -21.80
N LEU A 819 -32.48 3.47 -22.13
CA LEU A 819 -31.22 2.91 -21.63
C LEU A 819 -30.79 3.45 -20.26
N LEU A 820 -31.44 4.51 -19.78
CA LEU A 820 -31.16 5.08 -18.47
C LEU A 820 -31.84 4.28 -17.35
N SER A 821 -31.22 4.26 -16.17
CA SER A 821 -31.83 3.69 -14.98
C SER A 821 -33.13 4.43 -14.62
N GLU A 822 -34.05 3.75 -13.93
CA GLU A 822 -35.34 4.35 -13.54
C GLU A 822 -35.18 5.61 -12.69
N SER A 823 -34.15 5.66 -11.83
CA SER A 823 -33.81 6.85 -11.06
C SER A 823 -33.30 8.00 -11.92
N CYS A 824 -32.47 7.71 -12.93
CA CYS A 824 -32.03 8.73 -13.89
C CYS A 824 -33.21 9.35 -14.64
N LYS A 825 -34.18 8.52 -15.05
CA LYS A 825 -35.44 8.95 -15.70
C LYS A 825 -36.25 9.85 -14.78
N LYS A 826 -36.53 9.41 -13.54
CA LYS A 826 -37.30 10.17 -12.54
C LYS A 826 -36.69 11.53 -12.22
N ARG A 827 -35.36 11.66 -12.29
CA ARG A 827 -34.63 12.90 -12.01
C ARG A 827 -34.40 13.79 -13.24
N GLY A 828 -34.92 13.42 -14.42
CA GLY A 828 -34.83 14.24 -15.63
C GLY A 828 -33.40 14.47 -16.13
N LEU A 829 -32.48 13.52 -15.91
CA LEU A 829 -31.06 13.69 -16.24
C LEU A 829 -30.77 13.79 -17.74
N ILE A 830 -31.70 13.37 -18.61
CA ILE A 830 -31.52 13.30 -20.06
C ILE A 830 -31.19 14.66 -20.70
N GLU A 831 -31.79 15.75 -20.23
CA GLU A 831 -31.52 17.10 -20.74
C GLU A 831 -30.11 17.56 -20.38
N SER A 832 -29.71 17.30 -19.12
CA SER A 832 -28.35 17.59 -18.65
C SER A 832 -27.31 16.77 -19.40
N LEU A 833 -27.60 15.50 -19.68
CA LEU A 833 -26.76 14.62 -20.50
C LEU A 833 -26.58 15.21 -21.90
N LYS A 834 -27.67 15.46 -22.63
CA LYS A 834 -27.64 16.02 -24.00
C LYS A 834 -26.88 17.33 -24.08
N ARG A 835 -27.10 18.24 -23.11
CA ARG A 835 -26.40 19.53 -23.03
C ARG A 835 -24.89 19.37 -22.87
N ASN A 836 -24.45 18.53 -21.93
CA ASN A 836 -23.02 18.32 -21.66
C ASN A 836 -22.32 17.59 -22.82
N GLN A 837 -22.97 16.58 -23.40
CA GLN A 837 -22.44 15.88 -24.57
C GLN A 837 -22.33 16.80 -25.79
N LYS A 838 -23.34 17.64 -26.05
CA LYS A 838 -23.27 18.66 -27.11
C LYS A 838 -22.06 19.57 -26.91
N LYS A 839 -21.87 20.12 -25.71
CA LYS A 839 -20.70 20.98 -25.38
C LYS A 839 -19.38 20.25 -25.66
N ALA A 840 -19.24 18.99 -25.22
CA ALA A 840 -18.04 18.19 -25.44
C ALA A 840 -17.77 17.91 -26.93
N LYS A 841 -18.80 17.53 -27.70
CA LYS A 841 -18.72 17.33 -29.16
C LYS A 841 -18.38 18.64 -29.90
N ASP A 842 -18.95 19.76 -29.48
CA ASP A 842 -18.66 21.08 -30.03
C ASP A 842 -17.19 21.48 -29.79
N ILE A 843 -16.65 21.23 -28.59
CA ILE A 843 -15.22 21.45 -28.30
C ILE A 843 -14.34 20.59 -29.22
N ARG A 844 -14.60 19.28 -29.30
CA ARG A 844 -13.80 18.37 -30.15
C ARG A 844 -13.83 18.73 -31.63
N SER A 845 -15.02 18.96 -32.17
CA SER A 845 -15.18 19.36 -33.57
C SER A 845 -14.49 20.70 -33.86
N THR A 846 -14.55 21.65 -32.92
CA THR A 846 -13.84 22.94 -33.06
C THR A 846 -12.32 22.77 -32.99
N ILE A 847 -11.79 21.89 -32.13
CA ILE A 847 -10.36 21.53 -32.13
C ILE A 847 -9.92 21.04 -33.51
N GLN A 848 -10.68 20.11 -34.10
CA GLN A 848 -10.38 19.57 -35.42
C GLN A 848 -10.45 20.66 -36.50
N GLU A 849 -11.47 21.53 -36.45
CA GLU A 849 -11.63 22.66 -37.36
C GLU A 849 -10.41 23.59 -37.33
N VAL A 850 -9.99 24.05 -36.14
CA VAL A 850 -8.89 25.03 -36.04
C VAL A 850 -7.54 24.43 -36.44
N ILE A 851 -7.32 23.14 -36.20
CA ILE A 851 -6.11 22.44 -36.65
C ILE A 851 -6.11 22.27 -38.17
N GLN A 852 -7.23 21.83 -38.76
CA GLN A 852 -7.35 21.66 -40.21
C GLN A 852 -7.16 22.98 -40.96
N ILE A 853 -7.69 24.08 -40.44
CA ILE A 853 -7.53 25.41 -41.05
C ILE A 853 -6.07 25.86 -40.96
N ALA A 854 -5.42 25.70 -39.81
CA ALA A 854 -4.00 26.01 -39.70
C ALA A 854 -3.15 25.18 -40.67
N ASN A 855 -3.43 23.88 -40.83
CA ASN A 855 -2.75 23.02 -41.79
C ASN A 855 -2.91 23.50 -43.24
N LYS A 856 -4.08 24.07 -43.60
CA LYS A 856 -4.31 24.64 -44.94
C LYS A 856 -3.58 25.98 -45.15
N MET A 857 -3.40 26.76 -44.09
CA MET A 857 -2.79 28.09 -44.15
C MET A 857 -1.26 28.06 -44.11
N VAL A 858 -0.65 27.10 -43.40
CA VAL A 858 0.82 27.01 -43.30
C VAL A 858 1.38 26.13 -44.42
N LYS A 859 1.80 26.77 -45.52
CA LYS A 859 2.61 26.18 -46.59
C LYS A 859 4.04 26.70 -46.48
N VAL A 860 4.85 26.19 -45.55
CA VAL A 860 6.22 26.69 -45.32
C VAL A 860 7.24 25.56 -45.42
N ASN A 861 8.31 25.79 -46.20
CA ASN A 861 9.54 25.02 -46.20
C ASN A 861 10.47 25.60 -45.11
N GLY A 862 10.42 25.07 -43.89
CA GLY A 862 11.21 25.54 -42.75
C GLY A 862 11.56 24.40 -41.78
N SER A 863 12.28 24.70 -40.69
CA SER A 863 12.58 23.69 -39.66
C SER A 863 11.28 23.16 -39.03
N SER A 864 11.26 21.91 -38.57
CA SER A 864 10.03 21.30 -38.04
C SER A 864 9.45 22.06 -36.84
N LYS A 865 10.29 22.71 -36.03
CA LYS A 865 9.89 23.45 -34.82
C LYS A 865 9.20 24.78 -35.12
N GLU A 866 9.75 25.59 -36.03
CA GLU A 866 9.13 26.87 -36.43
C GLU A 866 7.78 26.63 -37.09
N TYR A 867 7.70 25.59 -37.92
CA TYR A 867 6.48 25.17 -38.58
C TYR A 867 5.38 24.78 -37.57
N ALA A 868 5.73 23.97 -36.57
CA ALA A 868 4.81 23.58 -35.50
C ALA A 868 4.31 24.80 -34.73
N ALA A 869 5.22 25.69 -34.29
CA ALA A 869 4.86 26.91 -33.58
C ALA A 869 3.86 27.75 -34.38
N VAL A 870 4.20 28.16 -35.61
CA VAL A 870 3.34 28.99 -36.47
C VAL A 870 1.96 28.37 -36.66
N ARG A 871 1.89 27.05 -36.88
CA ARG A 871 0.62 26.33 -37.03
C ARG A 871 -0.29 26.52 -35.81
N TRP A 872 0.23 26.37 -34.59
CA TRP A 872 -0.57 26.51 -33.37
C TRP A 872 -1.01 27.94 -33.10
N PHE A 873 -0.16 28.94 -33.37
CA PHE A 873 -0.56 30.34 -33.28
C PHE A 873 -1.66 30.70 -34.28
N ILE A 874 -1.60 30.17 -35.50
CA ILE A 874 -2.68 30.37 -36.49
C ILE A 874 -3.99 29.72 -36.02
N SER A 875 -3.94 28.52 -35.44
CA SER A 875 -5.13 27.89 -34.84
C SER A 875 -5.76 28.79 -33.77
N THR A 876 -4.94 29.37 -32.88
CA THR A 876 -5.42 30.27 -31.82
C THR A 876 -5.93 31.61 -32.36
N LEU A 877 -5.24 32.19 -33.35
CA LEU A 877 -5.67 33.43 -34.01
C LEU A 877 -7.01 33.24 -34.72
N TYR A 878 -7.17 32.11 -35.41
CA TYR A 878 -8.45 31.73 -36.01
C TYR A 878 -9.54 31.59 -34.94
N ALA A 879 -9.26 30.94 -33.82
CA ALA A 879 -10.20 30.84 -32.71
C ALA A 879 -10.59 32.22 -32.13
N HIS A 880 -9.65 33.15 -31.97
CA HIS A 880 -9.95 34.54 -31.58
C HIS A 880 -10.90 35.24 -32.56
N ARG A 881 -10.63 35.10 -33.86
CA ARG A 881 -11.50 35.64 -34.91
C ARG A 881 -12.91 35.06 -34.83
N GLN A 882 -13.04 33.75 -34.62
CA GLN A 882 -14.35 33.10 -34.52
C GLN A 882 -15.08 33.46 -33.24
N LYS A 883 -14.40 33.53 -32.09
CA LYS A 883 -14.99 34.05 -30.84
C LYS A 883 -15.63 35.42 -31.05
N ALA A 884 -14.93 36.34 -31.71
CA ALA A 884 -15.46 37.67 -32.00
C ALA A 884 -16.70 37.63 -32.93
N ARG A 885 -16.74 36.69 -33.89
CA ARG A 885 -17.89 36.48 -34.79
C ARG A 885 -19.11 35.89 -34.08
N PHE A 886 -18.89 35.03 -33.09
CA PHE A 886 -19.94 34.35 -32.33
C PHE A 886 -20.33 35.08 -31.03
N LYS A 887 -19.89 36.34 -30.83
CA LYS A 887 -20.18 37.10 -29.62
C LYS A 887 -21.67 37.10 -29.26
N GLY A 888 -22.00 36.68 -28.03
CA GLY A 888 -23.36 36.52 -27.52
C GLY A 888 -24.13 35.30 -28.01
N ARG A 889 -23.45 34.30 -28.62
CA ARG A 889 -24.05 33.06 -29.14
C ARG A 889 -23.40 31.83 -28.50
N ASP A 890 -24.08 30.69 -28.53
CA ASP A 890 -23.65 29.41 -27.92
C ASP A 890 -22.20 28.99 -28.24
N LYS A 891 -21.67 29.32 -29.44
CA LYS A 891 -20.31 28.96 -29.84
C LYS A 891 -19.21 29.86 -29.26
N GLU A 892 -19.54 31.01 -28.67
CA GLU A 892 -18.54 31.92 -28.10
C GLU A 892 -17.70 31.22 -27.02
N ASP A 893 -18.38 30.51 -26.11
CA ASP A 893 -17.73 29.83 -24.99
C ASP A 893 -16.84 28.68 -25.46
N VAL A 894 -17.25 27.94 -26.48
CA VAL A 894 -16.44 26.87 -27.08
C VAL A 894 -15.13 27.47 -27.63
N TYR A 895 -15.21 28.53 -28.42
CA TYR A 895 -14.00 29.19 -28.95
C TYR A 895 -13.14 29.84 -27.85
N LYS A 896 -13.75 30.32 -26.77
CA LYS A 896 -13.03 30.80 -25.57
C LYS A 896 -12.22 29.65 -24.93
N THR A 897 -12.79 28.46 -24.79
CA THR A 897 -12.07 27.26 -24.34
C THR A 897 -10.92 26.91 -25.28
N ILE A 898 -11.13 26.92 -26.61
CA ILE A 898 -10.07 26.64 -27.59
C ILE A 898 -8.90 27.62 -27.50
N ILE A 899 -9.17 28.90 -27.26
CA ILE A 899 -8.13 29.91 -27.05
C ILE A 899 -7.32 29.60 -25.78
N ASN A 900 -8.00 29.24 -24.69
CA ASN A 900 -7.38 28.98 -23.40
C ASN A 900 -6.44 27.75 -23.38
N ILE A 901 -6.70 26.78 -24.27
CA ILE A 901 -5.87 25.57 -24.44
C ILE A 901 -4.84 25.70 -25.58
N GLY A 902 -4.73 26.89 -26.20
CA GLY A 902 -3.71 27.23 -27.17
C GLY A 902 -2.33 27.53 -26.53
N PRO A 903 -1.31 27.86 -27.35
CA PRO A 903 -0.01 28.27 -26.85
C PRO A 903 -0.11 29.60 -26.09
N LYS A 904 0.59 29.70 -24.95
CA LYS A 904 0.52 30.86 -24.03
C LYS A 904 1.64 31.89 -24.18
N ARG A 905 2.69 31.56 -24.94
CA ARG A 905 3.88 32.41 -25.13
C ARG A 905 3.92 32.98 -26.55
N THR A 906 5.02 33.62 -26.94
CA THR A 906 5.21 34.13 -28.32
C THR A 906 5.87 33.09 -29.21
N ILE A 907 5.80 33.25 -30.54
CA ILE A 907 6.47 32.34 -31.49
C ILE A 907 7.97 32.27 -31.20
N ASP A 908 8.60 33.42 -30.94
CA ASP A 908 10.05 33.52 -30.65
C ASP A 908 10.44 32.71 -29.40
N ASP A 909 9.59 32.71 -28.37
CA ASP A 909 9.83 31.91 -27.16
C ASP A 909 9.86 30.40 -27.50
N PHE A 910 8.92 29.95 -28.33
CA PHE A 910 8.82 28.56 -28.78
C PHE A 910 9.99 28.13 -29.65
N VAL A 911 10.45 28.99 -30.56
CA VAL A 911 11.61 28.71 -31.42
C VAL A 911 12.90 28.62 -30.61
N LYS A 912 13.04 29.45 -29.58
CA LYS A 912 14.22 29.47 -28.69
C LYS A 912 14.20 28.40 -27.58
N ASP A 913 13.17 27.55 -27.54
CA ASP A 913 12.95 26.54 -26.49
C ASP A 913 12.91 27.11 -25.05
N ASN A 914 12.60 28.40 -24.90
CA ASN A 914 12.50 29.09 -23.60
C ASN A 914 11.15 28.91 -22.91
N VAL A 915 10.41 27.86 -23.26
CA VAL A 915 8.99 27.70 -22.89
C VAL A 915 8.80 26.50 -21.97
N SER A 916 8.06 26.71 -20.88
CA SER A 916 7.55 25.61 -20.05
C SER A 916 6.54 24.78 -20.83
N ARG A 917 6.42 23.49 -20.51
CA ARG A 917 5.36 22.64 -21.08
C ARG A 917 3.96 23.13 -20.77
N SER A 918 3.75 23.80 -19.64
CA SER A 918 2.46 24.42 -19.27
C SER A 918 1.97 25.49 -20.24
N ASP A 919 2.87 25.95 -21.12
CA ASP A 919 2.63 26.99 -22.10
C ASP A 919 2.38 26.42 -23.50
N ASN A 920 2.57 25.10 -23.70
CA ASN A 920 2.30 24.38 -24.94
C ASN A 920 0.82 24.44 -25.34
N ALA A 921 0.55 24.25 -26.62
CA ALA A 921 -0.81 23.98 -27.08
C ALA A 921 -1.23 22.58 -26.63
N SER A 922 -2.41 22.44 -26.05
CA SER A 922 -2.91 21.16 -25.50
C SER A 922 -4.13 20.63 -26.25
N TYR A 923 -4.27 20.97 -27.53
CA TYR A 923 -5.41 20.56 -28.36
C TYR A 923 -5.60 19.04 -28.40
N LEU A 924 -4.51 18.29 -28.57
CA LEU A 924 -4.59 16.82 -28.64
C LEU A 924 -4.80 16.17 -27.27
N ASP A 925 -4.23 16.75 -26.20
CA ASP A 925 -4.54 16.29 -24.84
C ASP A 925 -6.03 16.50 -24.52
N ALA A 926 -6.63 17.59 -25.01
CA ALA A 926 -8.03 17.91 -24.78
C ALA A 926 -8.96 16.95 -25.54
N ASP A 927 -8.70 16.70 -26.83
CA ASP A 927 -9.47 15.71 -27.61
C ASP A 927 -9.39 14.32 -26.96
N ARG A 928 -8.20 13.88 -26.53
CA ARG A 928 -8.00 12.61 -25.84
C ARG A 928 -8.77 12.55 -24.53
N LEU A 929 -8.66 13.58 -23.68
CA LEU A 929 -9.36 13.60 -22.39
C LEU A 929 -10.88 13.53 -22.59
N ILE A 930 -11.43 14.28 -23.57
CA ILE A 930 -12.86 14.24 -23.87
C ILE A 930 -13.29 12.84 -24.33
N LYS A 931 -12.50 12.16 -25.18
CA LYS A 931 -12.76 10.75 -25.59
C LYS A 931 -12.77 9.79 -24.41
N ILE A 932 -11.79 9.93 -23.50
CA ILE A 932 -11.70 9.12 -22.29
C ILE A 932 -12.95 9.34 -21.43
N LEU A 933 -13.31 10.59 -21.14
CA LEU A 933 -14.51 10.95 -20.36
C LEU A 933 -15.82 10.52 -21.04
N GLY A 934 -15.86 10.49 -22.37
CA GLY A 934 -17.00 10.02 -23.15
C GLY A 934 -17.21 8.50 -23.12
N GLY A 935 -16.23 7.73 -22.65
CA GLY A 935 -16.38 6.30 -22.45
C GLY A 935 -16.68 5.49 -23.72
N GLY A 936 -16.40 6.01 -24.91
CA GLY A 936 -16.76 5.41 -26.20
C GLY A 936 -18.15 5.81 -26.74
N VAL A 937 -18.89 6.69 -26.04
CA VAL A 937 -20.20 7.20 -26.48
C VAL A 937 -20.08 8.50 -27.30
N LEU A 938 -18.96 9.21 -27.18
CA LEU A 938 -18.68 10.51 -27.82
C LEU A 938 -17.58 10.40 -28.87
#